data_AF-A0A7C8GTE3-F1
#
_entry.id   AF-A0A7C8GTE3-F1
#
_cell.length_a   1.000
_cell.length_b   1.000
_cell.length_c   1.000
_cell.angle_alpha   90.00
_cell.angle_beta   90.00
_cell.angle_gamma   90.00
#
_symmetry.space_group_name_H-M   'P 1'
#
loop_
_entity.id
_entity.type
_entity.pdbx_description
1 polymer ?
#
loop_
_entity_poly.entity_id
_entity_poly.type
_entity_poly.pdbx_seq_one_letter_code
_entity_poly.pdbx_strand_id
1 'polypeptide(L)'
;MTRTLIFYDEEFPYEGERPSPEWLGKLDDSFEVVNAKQLSAAMVDPSFNSYVHLHGPYFPKEAWPDMLAFFEKGKGLLHIGGAPFRNPVHLSEHGEWEVERAQTAYHRQLQIHEIIPVDAKPIVKLQADHKVPIFEGKESLFAIEPTHNLILHVTRHRDRPEENGSSGPMDAHIYPLLKGISIEQREVAAPAVLLENTKGDFAGGRWLMINQAAGENFWQNGGIEAISEWSEYVSNGVTEIWVKPNFAMYEQGDRVSITIQVEEITLQSAKWQFQLTITKESEVVWTGEETIMATDELQFLRIPADFVVEKGQYLIECVAISDSGEKRIFTQGFWGNDPELLQQGSVMTAGRDYFWKNGRPFPIVGQTYMTSDVARKFIFMPNVAAWNQDMATMKEAGINLIRTGLWTGWRHLMFIDGHPSEEVLRAIDAFLLTAKKYDIEVTFNFFAFTPIAYEGENPYLDPRSVNAQKRFIRALVARHAKTTNVQWDLINEPSMFDPKRYFQGPRSAQDRFEKAAFVKWLKKRHGSITVLQERWDMTNGELPDFESVSLPEQEEINFDMEDMKQPKKGLRWLDYTLFTMDMHNQWAKQLRDSIKELNPDQLVTVGQDEALYSQRPTPFFYQEAVDYTTVHSWWLMDQLVWDGIFTKTPYKPNLIQETGIMYVETADSKAKRSEEELRNILERKYAYSFSTGGAGAVQWLWNTNFYMNNTNESNIGALRADGTQKPEADVSYDFGKFIGKIRDLFIDRELEDVVVVFPYSNDFSNRKFAFDGTTTLTRVLAYQMNVPFRAMGEYHLEALEEHPSKLVIVPSAHNFSKEAAEKIFRYVKKSGATLLWTGPIGLDEYWNHSQQLSKQLGDYHLSNVVREEVLTIDGNDYLVSFGERRIGEVNKEVAEKSKNAGLIETKLGSGTLLWSPLPVELNERTDMLIALYQKALAHAAVEEEIKWIEGGDLPGIYGRKLTFRDGFLYTFVSEYAKDTEIKVQDPVTGQVYQFTLEKERSVLFATDKQGEIKASYRDQEIRI
;
A
#
# COMPACT_ATOMS: atom_id res chain seq x y z
N MET A 1 24.81 -37.06 -23.85
CA MET A 1 24.35 -35.96 -24.72
C MET A 1 22.91 -35.71 -24.37
N THR A 2 22.63 -34.53 -23.85
CA THR A 2 21.27 -34.02 -23.65
C THR A 2 20.65 -33.77 -25.03
N ARG A 3 19.43 -34.26 -25.25
CA ARG A 3 18.68 -33.96 -26.48
C ARG A 3 17.68 -32.83 -26.18
N THR A 4 17.50 -31.96 -27.15
CA THR A 4 16.58 -30.81 -27.07
C THR A 4 15.46 -30.99 -28.08
N LEU A 5 14.22 -30.84 -27.63
CA LEU A 5 13.04 -30.84 -28.51
C LEU A 5 12.76 -29.41 -28.98
N ILE A 6 12.61 -29.17 -30.29
CA ILE A 6 12.23 -27.88 -30.84
C ILE A 6 10.85 -27.98 -31.46
N PHE A 7 9.91 -27.14 -31.02
CA PHE A 7 8.65 -26.93 -31.73
C PHE A 7 8.79 -25.83 -32.77
N TYR A 8 8.71 -26.25 -34.05
CA TYR A 8 8.59 -25.36 -35.19
C TYR A 8 7.72 -26.01 -36.27
N ASP A 9 6.72 -25.27 -36.73
CA ASP A 9 5.77 -25.69 -37.76
C ASP A 9 5.50 -24.53 -38.73
N GLU A 10 5.87 -24.72 -40.00
CA GLU A 10 5.76 -23.69 -41.03
C GLU A 10 4.31 -23.23 -41.25
N GLU A 11 3.33 -24.11 -41.06
CA GLU A 11 1.91 -23.84 -41.27
C GLU A 11 1.22 -23.31 -40.00
N PHE A 12 1.86 -23.40 -38.84
CA PHE A 12 1.30 -22.99 -37.55
C PHE A 12 1.40 -21.47 -37.34
N PRO A 13 0.47 -20.83 -36.60
CA PRO A 13 0.53 -19.39 -36.33
C PRO A 13 1.88 -18.91 -35.77
N TYR A 14 2.33 -17.74 -36.20
CA TYR A 14 3.64 -17.17 -35.87
C TYR A 14 3.55 -15.64 -35.85
N GLU A 15 4.19 -15.01 -34.88
CA GLU A 15 4.32 -13.55 -34.76
C GLU A 15 5.77 -13.13 -35.01
N GLY A 16 5.99 -12.12 -35.87
CA GLY A 16 7.32 -11.68 -36.27
C GLY A 16 7.86 -12.40 -37.51
N GLU A 17 9.18 -12.43 -37.65
CA GLU A 17 9.86 -13.03 -38.80
C GLU A 17 10.23 -14.49 -38.52
N ARG A 18 9.98 -15.37 -39.49
CA ARG A 18 10.28 -16.80 -39.35
C ARG A 18 11.76 -17.11 -39.64
N PRO A 19 12.34 -18.12 -38.98
CA PRO A 19 13.62 -18.68 -39.40
C PRO A 19 13.52 -19.26 -40.81
N SER A 20 14.56 -19.09 -41.62
CA SER A 20 14.60 -19.69 -42.95
C SER A 20 14.79 -21.21 -42.89
N PRO A 21 14.41 -21.97 -43.92
CA PRO A 21 14.72 -23.41 -43.98
C PRO A 21 16.23 -23.69 -43.87
N GLU A 22 17.07 -22.80 -44.41
CA GLU A 22 18.53 -22.87 -44.28
C GLU A 22 18.99 -22.71 -42.84
N TRP A 23 18.28 -21.92 -42.02
CA TRP A 23 18.56 -21.76 -40.60
C TRP A 23 18.29 -23.07 -39.84
N LEU A 24 17.13 -23.69 -40.09
CA LEU A 24 16.76 -24.96 -39.44
C LEU A 24 17.72 -26.10 -39.81
N GLY A 25 18.22 -26.10 -41.05
CA GLY A 25 19.21 -27.09 -41.52
C GLY A 25 20.61 -26.96 -40.89
N LYS A 26 20.88 -25.89 -40.12
CA LYS A 26 22.14 -25.70 -39.40
C LYS A 26 22.11 -26.25 -37.96
N LEU A 27 20.95 -26.65 -37.46
CA LEU A 27 20.84 -27.32 -36.16
C LEU A 27 21.56 -28.67 -36.23
N ASP A 28 22.33 -28.99 -35.20
CA ASP A 28 23.04 -30.27 -35.10
C ASP A 28 22.14 -31.41 -34.61
N ASP A 29 22.70 -32.63 -34.54
CA ASP A 29 21.96 -33.85 -34.16
C ASP A 29 21.48 -33.87 -32.69
N SER A 30 21.83 -32.87 -31.87
CA SER A 30 21.31 -32.74 -30.51
C SER A 30 19.89 -32.17 -30.46
N PHE A 31 19.41 -31.58 -31.58
CA PHE A 31 18.08 -31.02 -31.71
C PHE A 31 17.15 -31.93 -32.52
N GLU A 32 15.91 -32.08 -32.06
CA GLU A 32 14.84 -32.70 -32.84
C GLU A 32 13.73 -31.67 -33.08
N VAL A 33 13.52 -31.29 -34.35
CA VAL A 33 12.45 -30.36 -34.74
C VAL A 33 11.17 -31.14 -35.01
N VAL A 34 10.09 -30.79 -34.32
CA VAL A 34 8.77 -31.41 -34.46
C VAL A 34 7.70 -30.38 -34.80
N ASN A 35 6.72 -30.80 -35.60
CA ASN A 35 5.54 -29.99 -35.91
C ASN A 35 4.42 -30.15 -34.86
N ALA A 36 3.32 -29.43 -35.00
CA ALA A 36 2.26 -29.39 -34.00
C ALA A 36 1.58 -30.76 -33.78
N LYS A 37 1.52 -31.61 -34.82
CA LYS A 37 0.93 -32.96 -34.77
C LYS A 37 1.85 -33.98 -34.08
N GLN A 38 3.16 -33.73 -34.06
CA GLN A 38 4.17 -34.60 -33.48
C GLN A 38 4.51 -34.23 -32.03
N LEU A 39 4.24 -32.98 -31.63
CA LEU A 39 4.70 -32.40 -30.36
C LEU A 39 4.28 -33.22 -29.12
N SER A 40 3.01 -33.61 -29.01
CA SER A 40 2.50 -34.40 -27.88
C SER A 40 3.26 -35.72 -27.71
N ALA A 41 3.44 -36.48 -28.80
CA ALA A 41 4.17 -37.75 -28.75
C ALA A 41 5.64 -37.56 -28.37
N ALA A 42 6.29 -36.49 -28.86
CA ALA A 42 7.68 -36.19 -28.57
C ALA A 42 7.91 -35.75 -27.12
N MET A 43 6.97 -35.02 -26.50
CA MET A 43 7.05 -34.58 -25.09
C MET A 43 7.13 -35.75 -24.10
N VAL A 44 6.62 -36.93 -24.45
CA VAL A 44 6.63 -38.11 -23.58
C VAL A 44 7.98 -38.85 -23.63
N ASP A 45 8.82 -38.59 -24.64
CA ASP A 45 10.13 -39.24 -24.76
C ASP A 45 11.07 -38.78 -23.62
N PRO A 46 11.58 -39.73 -22.80
CA PRO A 46 12.46 -39.40 -21.68
C PRO A 46 13.85 -38.93 -22.11
N SER A 47 14.23 -39.06 -23.37
CA SER A 47 15.55 -38.64 -23.89
C SER A 47 15.70 -37.13 -24.02
N PHE A 48 14.59 -36.37 -24.07
CA PHE A 48 14.63 -34.91 -24.09
C PHE A 48 14.66 -34.32 -22.69
N ASN A 49 15.62 -33.43 -22.43
CA ASN A 49 15.74 -32.74 -21.14
C ASN A 49 15.35 -31.25 -21.22
N SER A 50 15.21 -30.72 -22.42
CA SER A 50 14.81 -29.34 -22.67
C SER A 50 13.87 -29.24 -23.87
N TYR A 51 13.07 -28.18 -23.87
CA TYR A 51 12.11 -27.84 -24.91
C TYR A 51 12.32 -26.40 -25.38
N VAL A 52 12.42 -26.20 -26.69
CA VAL A 52 12.48 -24.89 -27.34
C VAL A 52 11.16 -24.60 -28.04
N HIS A 53 10.53 -23.49 -27.69
CA HIS A 53 9.31 -23.01 -28.30
C HIS A 53 9.59 -21.80 -29.18
N LEU A 54 9.39 -21.93 -30.50
CA LEU A 54 9.67 -20.85 -31.46
C LEU A 54 8.43 -20.09 -31.93
N HIS A 55 7.22 -20.42 -31.45
CA HIS A 55 5.95 -19.87 -31.95
C HIS A 55 5.37 -18.73 -31.09
N GLY A 56 6.19 -18.10 -30.25
CA GLY A 56 5.79 -16.94 -29.46
C GLY A 56 4.55 -17.22 -28.59
N PRO A 57 3.45 -16.45 -28.73
CA PRO A 57 2.27 -16.67 -27.90
C PRO A 57 1.43 -17.89 -28.30
N TYR A 58 1.69 -18.51 -29.45
CA TYR A 58 0.84 -19.56 -30.03
C TYR A 58 1.31 -20.96 -29.67
N PHE A 59 0.39 -21.83 -29.23
CA PHE A 59 0.75 -23.22 -28.89
C PHE A 59 -0.37 -24.22 -29.22
N PRO A 60 -0.04 -25.48 -29.56
CA PRO A 60 -1.05 -26.49 -29.88
C PRO A 60 -1.80 -26.89 -28.61
N LYS A 61 -3.11 -26.59 -28.56
CA LYS A 61 -3.96 -26.85 -27.39
C LYS A 61 -3.98 -28.34 -27.00
N GLU A 62 -3.96 -29.23 -27.99
CA GLU A 62 -3.98 -30.68 -27.77
C GLU A 62 -2.70 -31.20 -27.10
N ALA A 63 -1.56 -30.54 -27.31
CA ALA A 63 -0.28 -30.93 -26.72
C ALA A 63 -0.07 -30.42 -25.30
N TRP A 64 -0.93 -29.50 -24.82
CA TRP A 64 -0.74 -28.83 -23.55
C TRP A 64 -0.61 -29.76 -22.32
N PRO A 65 -1.42 -30.83 -22.15
CA PRO A 65 -1.27 -31.73 -21.01
C PRO A 65 0.12 -32.39 -20.96
N ASP A 66 0.69 -32.76 -22.10
CA ASP A 66 2.01 -33.37 -22.17
C ASP A 66 3.12 -32.33 -21.98
N MET A 67 2.93 -31.10 -22.45
CA MET A 67 3.84 -29.98 -22.17
C MET A 67 3.89 -29.69 -20.67
N LEU A 68 2.74 -29.58 -20.01
CA LEU A 68 2.67 -29.36 -18.57
C LEU A 68 3.37 -30.49 -17.80
N ALA A 69 3.07 -31.75 -18.14
CA ALA A 69 3.71 -32.91 -17.53
C ALA A 69 5.22 -33.01 -17.82
N PHE A 70 5.70 -32.42 -18.92
CA PHE A 70 7.12 -32.28 -19.23
C PHE A 70 7.77 -31.27 -18.26
N PHE A 71 7.14 -30.12 -18.04
CA PHE A 71 7.61 -29.08 -17.13
C PHE A 71 7.56 -29.53 -15.65
N GLU A 72 6.52 -30.26 -15.25
CA GLU A 72 6.38 -30.82 -13.89
C GLU A 72 7.48 -31.83 -13.52
N LYS A 73 8.23 -32.34 -14.51
CA LYS A 73 9.41 -33.19 -14.30
C LYS A 73 10.70 -32.37 -14.07
N GLY A 74 10.60 -31.06 -13.93
CA GLY A 74 11.75 -30.17 -13.75
C GLY A 74 12.61 -30.01 -15.00
N LYS A 75 12.02 -30.16 -16.19
CA LYS A 75 12.75 -30.06 -17.47
C LYS A 75 12.88 -28.61 -17.95
N GLY A 76 13.91 -28.35 -18.75
CA GLY A 76 14.26 -27.01 -19.25
C GLY A 76 13.29 -26.48 -20.30
N LEU A 77 13.10 -25.16 -20.31
CA LEU A 77 12.29 -24.45 -21.31
C LEU A 77 13.07 -23.27 -21.86
N LEU A 78 13.16 -23.17 -23.19
CA LEU A 78 13.55 -21.96 -23.90
C LEU A 78 12.35 -21.46 -24.71
N HIS A 79 11.73 -20.38 -24.28
CA HIS A 79 10.63 -19.75 -24.99
C HIS A 79 11.12 -18.53 -25.76
N ILE A 80 10.73 -18.44 -27.04
CA ILE A 80 11.10 -17.31 -27.90
C ILE A 80 9.84 -16.74 -28.56
N GLY A 81 9.62 -15.43 -28.39
CA GLY A 81 8.72 -14.66 -29.25
C GLY A 81 7.55 -13.97 -28.54
N GLY A 82 7.74 -13.35 -27.38
CA GLY A 82 6.69 -12.52 -26.75
C GLY A 82 6.04 -13.18 -25.53
N ALA A 83 4.71 -13.01 -25.37
CA ALA A 83 3.98 -13.51 -24.20
C ALA A 83 3.80 -15.05 -24.24
N PRO A 84 4.51 -15.84 -23.41
CA PRO A 84 4.51 -17.30 -23.51
C PRO A 84 3.11 -17.92 -23.38
N PHE A 85 2.73 -18.82 -24.28
CA PHE A 85 1.51 -19.66 -24.18
C PHE A 85 0.19 -18.89 -23.95
N ARG A 86 0.04 -17.70 -24.55
CA ARG A 86 -1.17 -16.85 -24.38
C ARG A 86 -2.36 -17.29 -25.26
N ASN A 87 -2.07 -17.78 -26.46
CA ASN A 87 -3.03 -18.00 -27.53
C ASN A 87 -3.08 -19.48 -27.92
N PRO A 88 -4.04 -20.26 -27.40
CA PRO A 88 -4.19 -21.67 -27.77
C PRO A 88 -4.59 -21.78 -29.24
N VAL A 89 -4.09 -22.79 -29.92
CA VAL A 89 -4.44 -23.08 -31.32
C VAL A 89 -4.95 -24.51 -31.41
N HIS A 90 -6.05 -24.71 -32.13
CA HIS A 90 -6.61 -26.03 -32.40
C HIS A 90 -6.79 -26.24 -33.90
N LEU A 91 -6.91 -27.50 -34.30
CA LEU A 91 -7.20 -27.85 -35.69
C LEU A 91 -8.72 -27.83 -35.90
N SER A 92 -9.19 -27.05 -36.87
CA SER A 92 -10.61 -27.00 -37.23
C SER A 92 -11.09 -28.31 -37.86
N GLU A 93 -12.40 -28.50 -37.97
CA GLU A 93 -12.99 -29.64 -38.69
C GLU A 93 -12.55 -29.70 -40.17
N HIS A 94 -12.07 -28.57 -40.72
CA HIS A 94 -11.55 -28.46 -42.10
C HIS A 94 -10.04 -28.67 -42.21
N GLY A 95 -9.34 -28.91 -41.10
CA GLY A 95 -7.90 -29.14 -41.08
C GLY A 95 -7.04 -27.87 -41.09
N GLU A 96 -7.62 -26.70 -40.81
CA GLU A 96 -6.92 -25.42 -40.71
C GLU A 96 -6.62 -25.09 -39.24
N TRP A 97 -5.48 -24.44 -38.97
CA TRP A 97 -5.15 -23.98 -37.62
C TRP A 97 -5.97 -22.73 -37.25
N GLU A 98 -6.75 -22.84 -36.18
CA GLU A 98 -7.57 -21.75 -35.65
C GLU A 98 -7.07 -21.31 -34.27
N VAL A 99 -6.77 -20.01 -34.16
CA VAL A 99 -6.35 -19.37 -32.91
C VAL A 99 -7.57 -19.09 -32.04
N GLU A 100 -7.58 -19.62 -30.83
CA GLU A 100 -8.59 -19.28 -29.81
C GLU A 100 -8.32 -17.89 -29.22
N ARG A 101 -9.31 -17.34 -28.51
CA ARG A 101 -9.11 -16.11 -27.72
C ARG A 101 -7.93 -16.25 -26.76
N ALA A 102 -7.24 -15.14 -26.47
CA ALA A 102 -6.20 -15.08 -25.45
C ALA A 102 -6.72 -15.51 -24.06
N GLN A 103 -5.97 -16.36 -23.35
CA GLN A 103 -6.37 -16.95 -22.06
C GLN A 103 -5.24 -16.88 -21.01
N THR A 104 -5.60 -16.65 -19.75
CA THR A 104 -4.68 -16.70 -18.58
C THR A 104 -4.62 -18.07 -17.92
N ALA A 105 -5.53 -19.00 -18.27
CA ALA A 105 -5.63 -20.30 -17.61
C ALA A 105 -4.34 -21.13 -17.70
N TYR A 106 -3.68 -21.09 -18.86
CA TYR A 106 -2.42 -21.79 -19.13
C TYR A 106 -1.24 -21.16 -18.37
N HIS A 107 -1.19 -19.82 -18.29
CA HIS A 107 -0.21 -19.09 -17.48
C HIS A 107 -0.28 -19.50 -16.00
N ARG A 108 -1.50 -19.57 -15.44
CA ARG A 108 -1.72 -19.87 -14.03
C ARG A 108 -1.27 -21.27 -13.63
N GLN A 109 -1.29 -22.20 -14.57
CA GLN A 109 -0.72 -23.53 -14.36
C GLN A 109 0.81 -23.47 -14.27
N LEU A 110 1.46 -22.55 -14.99
CA LEU A 110 2.89 -22.26 -14.93
C LEU A 110 3.29 -21.25 -13.84
N GLN A 111 2.45 -21.05 -12.82
CA GLN A 111 2.68 -20.06 -11.74
C GLN A 111 2.81 -18.59 -12.20
N ILE A 112 2.38 -18.27 -13.42
CA ILE A 112 2.28 -16.90 -13.94
C ILE A 112 0.80 -16.49 -13.85
N HIS A 113 0.48 -15.50 -13.03
CA HIS A 113 -0.91 -15.05 -12.88
C HIS A 113 -1.44 -14.34 -14.13
N GLU A 114 -0.60 -13.48 -14.70
CA GLU A 114 -0.90 -12.64 -15.86
C GLU A 114 0.40 -12.13 -16.50
N ILE A 115 0.31 -11.70 -17.77
CA ILE A 115 1.41 -11.10 -18.53
C ILE A 115 0.97 -9.72 -19.05
N ILE A 116 1.79 -8.70 -18.79
CA ILE A 116 1.47 -7.30 -19.11
C ILE A 116 2.49 -6.76 -20.12
N PRO A 117 2.06 -6.05 -21.19
CA PRO A 117 2.98 -5.40 -22.12
C PRO A 117 3.76 -4.26 -21.45
N VAL A 118 5.01 -4.07 -21.87
CA VAL A 118 5.92 -3.02 -21.41
C VAL A 118 6.35 -2.17 -22.60
N ASP A 119 6.14 -0.85 -22.52
CA ASP A 119 6.50 0.09 -23.58
C ASP A 119 8.03 0.20 -23.71
N ALA A 120 8.50 0.18 -24.95
CA ALA A 120 9.92 0.35 -25.30
C ALA A 120 10.37 1.80 -25.31
N LYS A 121 9.43 2.76 -25.36
CA LYS A 121 9.71 4.20 -25.48
C LYS A 121 10.77 4.73 -24.48
N PRO A 122 10.83 4.27 -23.22
CA PRO A 122 11.85 4.76 -22.28
C PRO A 122 13.26 4.20 -22.52
N ILE A 123 13.42 3.16 -23.35
CA ILE A 123 14.67 2.41 -23.54
C ILE A 123 15.56 3.10 -24.58
N VAL A 124 16.83 3.32 -24.25
CA VAL A 124 17.85 3.85 -25.17
C VAL A 124 18.95 2.85 -25.52
N LYS A 125 19.13 1.80 -24.71
CA LYS A 125 20.06 0.69 -24.97
C LYS A 125 19.60 -0.59 -24.29
N LEU A 126 20.06 -1.73 -24.82
CA LEU A 126 19.96 -3.04 -24.17
C LEU A 126 21.29 -3.38 -23.50
N GLN A 127 21.24 -4.05 -22.35
CA GLN A 127 22.42 -4.43 -21.58
C GLN A 127 22.21 -5.81 -20.93
N ALA A 128 23.15 -6.72 -21.12
CA ALA A 128 23.11 -8.02 -20.45
C ALA A 128 23.28 -7.87 -18.92
N ASP A 129 22.63 -8.74 -18.16
CA ASP A 129 22.85 -8.80 -16.72
C ASP A 129 24.15 -9.53 -16.38
N HIS A 130 24.88 -9.03 -15.38
CA HIS A 130 26.18 -9.55 -15.00
C HIS A 130 26.10 -10.69 -13.98
N LYS A 131 24.99 -10.82 -13.24
CA LYS A 131 24.83 -11.87 -12.21
C LYS A 131 24.65 -13.24 -12.85
N VAL A 132 23.98 -13.27 -14.00
CA VAL A 132 23.82 -14.45 -14.87
C VAL A 132 24.31 -14.09 -16.28
N PRO A 133 25.63 -14.20 -16.55
CA PRO A 133 26.26 -13.65 -17.76
C PRO A 133 26.03 -14.48 -19.04
N ILE A 134 24.89 -15.18 -19.17
CA ILE A 134 24.55 -16.02 -20.33
C ILE A 134 24.11 -15.20 -21.56
N PHE A 135 23.91 -13.89 -21.40
CA PHE A 135 23.60 -12.92 -22.46
C PHE A 135 24.75 -11.97 -22.78
N GLU A 136 25.88 -12.08 -22.09
CA GLU A 136 27.02 -11.17 -22.30
C GLU A 136 27.54 -11.29 -23.76
N GLY A 137 27.54 -10.17 -24.48
CA GLY A 137 27.91 -10.14 -25.90
C GLY A 137 26.81 -10.57 -26.87
N LYS A 138 25.59 -10.85 -26.39
CA LYS A 138 24.42 -11.24 -27.19
C LYS A 138 23.38 -10.11 -27.33
N GLU A 139 23.68 -8.91 -26.85
CA GLU A 139 22.75 -7.77 -26.89
C GLU A 139 22.33 -7.40 -28.32
N SER A 140 23.25 -7.53 -29.29
CA SER A 140 22.99 -7.22 -30.70
C SER A 140 22.02 -8.19 -31.40
N LEU A 141 21.67 -9.31 -30.75
CA LEU A 141 20.62 -10.20 -31.26
C LEU A 141 19.23 -9.56 -31.19
N PHE A 142 19.07 -8.52 -30.37
CA PHE A 142 17.79 -7.91 -30.06
C PHE A 142 17.78 -6.43 -30.43
N ALA A 143 16.64 -5.96 -30.93
CA ALA A 143 16.36 -4.54 -31.12
C ALA A 143 15.58 -3.99 -29.92
N ILE A 144 15.57 -2.66 -29.77
CA ILE A 144 14.71 -1.98 -28.79
C ILE A 144 13.26 -2.07 -29.27
N GLU A 145 12.50 -2.95 -28.64
CA GLU A 145 11.11 -3.26 -28.98
C GLU A 145 10.28 -3.46 -27.70
N PRO A 146 8.93 -3.39 -27.80
CA PRO A 146 8.06 -3.70 -26.67
C PRO A 146 8.31 -5.13 -26.17
N THR A 147 8.21 -5.31 -24.85
CA THR A 147 8.38 -6.62 -24.20
C THR A 147 7.20 -6.90 -23.27
N HIS A 148 7.27 -7.99 -22.51
CA HIS A 148 6.26 -8.40 -21.56
C HIS A 148 6.83 -8.64 -20.16
N ASN A 149 6.10 -8.17 -19.15
CA ASN A 149 6.30 -8.42 -17.73
C ASN A 149 5.49 -9.66 -17.30
N LEU A 150 6.06 -10.48 -16.42
CA LEU A 150 5.40 -11.63 -15.82
C LEU A 150 4.92 -11.29 -14.41
N ILE A 151 3.60 -11.29 -14.18
CA ILE A 151 3.04 -11.24 -12.83
C ILE A 151 3.11 -12.65 -12.24
N LEU A 152 4.02 -12.86 -11.32
CA LEU A 152 4.26 -14.17 -10.73
C LEU A 152 3.34 -14.44 -9.52
N HIS A 153 2.93 -15.69 -9.40
CA HIS A 153 2.22 -16.25 -8.23
C HIS A 153 2.81 -17.63 -7.94
N VAL A 154 4.10 -17.63 -7.58
CA VAL A 154 4.94 -18.85 -7.47
C VAL A 154 4.50 -19.78 -6.35
N THR A 155 3.69 -19.30 -5.41
CA THR A 155 3.20 -20.13 -4.32
C THR A 155 1.79 -19.74 -3.90
N ARG A 156 1.01 -20.74 -3.47
CA ARG A 156 -0.36 -20.60 -2.94
C ARG A 156 -0.45 -20.97 -1.46
N HIS A 157 0.69 -21.27 -0.85
CA HIS A 157 0.80 -21.69 0.54
C HIS A 157 1.29 -20.55 1.43
N ARG A 158 1.06 -20.67 2.73
CA ARG A 158 1.60 -19.77 3.75
C ARG A 158 2.63 -20.54 4.57
N ASP A 159 3.77 -19.92 4.83
CA ASP A 159 4.82 -20.47 5.70
C ASP A 159 4.29 -20.67 7.12
N ARG A 160 3.43 -19.74 7.57
CA ARG A 160 2.79 -19.71 8.89
C ARG A 160 1.30 -19.42 8.77
N PRO A 161 0.46 -20.44 8.60
CA PRO A 161 -0.99 -20.27 8.45
C PRO A 161 -1.65 -19.53 9.63
N GLU A 162 -1.07 -19.62 10.82
CA GLU A 162 -1.54 -18.99 12.06
C GLU A 162 -1.22 -17.49 12.18
N GLU A 163 -0.22 -16.99 11.43
CA GLU A 163 0.22 -15.60 11.52
C GLU A 163 -0.32 -14.76 10.36
N ASN A 164 -1.27 -13.88 10.63
CA ASN A 164 -1.82 -12.96 9.62
C ASN A 164 -0.66 -12.11 9.02
N GLY A 165 -0.55 -12.07 7.69
CA GLY A 165 0.58 -11.43 6.99
C GLY A 165 1.76 -12.35 6.63
N SER A 166 1.68 -13.65 6.93
CA SER A 166 2.69 -14.64 6.52
C SER A 166 2.94 -14.66 5.00
N SER A 167 4.22 -14.75 4.60
CA SER A 167 4.63 -15.08 3.24
C SER A 167 4.35 -16.54 2.89
N GLY A 168 4.60 -16.93 1.64
CA GLY A 168 4.66 -18.32 1.22
C GLY A 168 6.08 -18.82 0.88
N PRO A 169 6.21 -20.11 0.57
CA PRO A 169 7.46 -20.72 0.11
C PRO A 169 8.13 -20.00 -1.07
N MET A 170 9.47 -20.08 -1.14
CA MET A 170 10.25 -19.56 -2.26
C MET A 170 10.42 -20.65 -3.32
N ASP A 171 9.33 -20.93 -4.05
CA ASP A 171 9.28 -22.05 -4.99
C ASP A 171 10.04 -21.79 -6.30
N ALA A 172 10.19 -20.51 -6.67
CA ALA A 172 10.98 -20.10 -7.83
C ALA A 172 11.70 -18.76 -7.63
N HIS A 173 12.76 -18.53 -8.40
CA HIS A 173 13.47 -17.25 -8.51
C HIS A 173 13.40 -16.72 -9.94
N ILE A 174 13.37 -15.40 -10.09
CA ILE A 174 13.41 -14.74 -11.39
C ILE A 174 14.63 -13.82 -11.48
N TYR A 175 15.31 -13.85 -12.62
CA TYR A 175 16.47 -13.03 -12.91
C TYR A 175 16.32 -12.35 -14.28
N PRO A 176 16.58 -11.05 -14.41
CA PRO A 176 16.71 -10.43 -15.72
C PRO A 176 18.01 -10.93 -16.38
N LEU A 177 17.95 -11.28 -17.67
CA LEU A 177 19.11 -11.67 -18.47
C LEU A 177 19.52 -10.57 -19.44
N LEU A 178 18.52 -9.87 -20.00
CA LEU A 178 18.70 -8.69 -20.84
C LEU A 178 17.81 -7.58 -20.31
N LYS A 179 18.38 -6.37 -20.15
CA LYS A 179 17.71 -5.21 -19.56
C LYS A 179 17.61 -4.07 -20.55
N GLY A 180 16.46 -3.42 -20.61
CA GLY A 180 16.27 -2.13 -21.25
C GLY A 180 16.68 -1.02 -20.30
N ILE A 181 17.62 -0.17 -20.73
CA ILE A 181 18.18 0.92 -19.93
C ILE A 181 17.68 2.26 -20.46
N SER A 182 17.20 3.13 -19.57
CA SER A 182 16.75 4.49 -19.89
C SER A 182 17.90 5.48 -20.07
N ILE A 183 17.60 6.68 -20.55
CA ILE A 183 18.58 7.76 -20.66
C ILE A 183 19.17 8.15 -19.29
N GLU A 184 18.38 8.04 -18.22
CA GLU A 184 18.79 8.24 -16.82
C GLU A 184 19.52 7.02 -16.21
N GLN A 185 19.92 6.04 -17.03
CA GLN A 185 20.55 4.78 -16.60
C GLN A 185 19.67 3.90 -15.69
N ARG A 186 18.35 4.03 -15.76
CA ARG A 186 17.42 3.17 -15.01
C ARG A 186 17.13 1.88 -15.78
N GLU A 187 16.97 0.78 -15.06
CA GLU A 187 16.52 -0.50 -15.61
C GLU A 187 14.99 -0.47 -15.71
N VAL A 188 14.44 -0.40 -16.92
CA VAL A 188 13.00 -0.09 -17.15
C VAL A 188 12.23 -1.20 -17.87
N ALA A 189 12.90 -2.25 -18.33
CA ALA A 189 12.29 -3.42 -18.96
C ALA A 189 13.24 -4.62 -18.93
N ALA A 190 12.72 -5.84 -18.95
CA ALA A 190 13.50 -7.07 -19.07
C ALA A 190 13.04 -7.89 -20.30
N PRO A 191 13.63 -7.67 -21.49
CA PRO A 191 13.32 -8.46 -22.68
C PRO A 191 13.59 -9.96 -22.58
N ALA A 192 14.53 -10.36 -21.73
CA ALA A 192 14.81 -11.77 -21.46
C ALA A 192 14.93 -11.99 -19.95
N VAL A 193 14.28 -13.04 -19.47
CA VAL A 193 14.31 -13.43 -18.04
C VAL A 193 14.60 -14.92 -17.89
N LEU A 194 15.20 -15.27 -16.76
CA LEU A 194 15.38 -16.64 -16.30
C LEU A 194 14.46 -16.88 -15.10
N LEU A 195 13.65 -17.94 -15.17
CA LEU A 195 12.92 -18.49 -14.03
C LEU A 195 13.58 -19.80 -13.61
N GLU A 196 14.06 -19.87 -12.37
CA GLU A 196 14.60 -21.10 -11.79
C GLU A 196 13.61 -21.62 -10.74
N ASN A 197 12.98 -22.75 -11.03
CA ASN A 197 12.06 -23.42 -10.10
C ASN A 197 12.89 -24.29 -9.16
N THR A 198 13.05 -23.87 -7.92
CA THR A 198 13.85 -24.62 -6.93
C THR A 198 13.01 -25.62 -6.15
N LYS A 199 11.69 -25.38 -6.01
CA LYS A 199 10.76 -26.21 -5.23
C LYS A 199 9.38 -26.26 -5.89
N GLY A 200 8.45 -26.97 -5.26
CA GLY A 200 7.08 -27.11 -5.76
C GLY A 200 6.96 -28.01 -6.99
N ASP A 201 5.87 -27.84 -7.74
CA ASP A 201 5.49 -28.74 -8.85
C ASP A 201 6.48 -28.73 -10.03
N PHE A 202 7.34 -27.71 -10.14
CA PHE A 202 8.28 -27.53 -11.24
C PHE A 202 9.75 -27.65 -10.82
N ALA A 203 10.03 -28.17 -9.61
CA ALA A 203 11.37 -28.22 -9.02
C ALA A 203 12.43 -28.79 -10.01
N GLY A 204 13.53 -28.06 -10.17
CA GLY A 204 14.63 -28.34 -11.10
C GLY A 204 14.47 -27.72 -12.49
N GLY A 205 13.28 -27.22 -12.82
CA GLY A 205 12.99 -26.60 -14.10
C GLY A 205 13.63 -25.22 -14.24
N ARG A 206 14.50 -25.06 -15.26
CA ARG A 206 15.09 -23.79 -15.66
C ARG A 206 14.42 -23.27 -16.93
N TRP A 207 13.74 -22.13 -16.85
CA TRP A 207 12.99 -21.55 -17.96
C TRP A 207 13.56 -20.21 -18.39
N LEU A 208 14.11 -20.15 -19.60
CA LEU A 208 14.59 -18.93 -20.23
C LEU A 208 13.49 -18.41 -21.17
N MET A 209 13.00 -17.21 -20.89
CA MET A 209 11.89 -16.61 -21.64
C MET A 209 12.38 -15.34 -22.35
N ILE A 210 12.28 -15.32 -23.69
CA ILE A 210 12.47 -14.11 -24.49
C ILE A 210 11.09 -13.47 -24.72
N ASN A 211 10.82 -12.44 -23.93
CA ASN A 211 9.52 -11.78 -23.82
C ASN A 211 9.25 -10.74 -24.94
N GLN A 212 10.11 -10.68 -25.97
CA GLN A 212 9.92 -9.91 -27.19
C GLN A 212 9.91 -10.81 -28.43
N ALA A 213 9.38 -10.31 -29.54
CA ALA A 213 9.41 -11.03 -30.82
C ALA A 213 10.85 -11.24 -31.31
N ALA A 214 11.11 -12.37 -31.98
CA ALA A 214 12.36 -12.58 -32.68
C ALA A 214 12.26 -11.95 -34.09
N GLY A 215 13.25 -11.13 -34.43
CA GLY A 215 13.34 -10.44 -35.73
C GLY A 215 14.59 -10.82 -36.52
N GLU A 216 14.81 -10.12 -37.63
CA GLU A 216 15.91 -10.36 -38.57
C GLU A 216 17.28 -10.48 -37.89
N ASN A 217 17.56 -9.57 -36.95
CA ASN A 217 18.83 -9.54 -36.19
C ASN A 217 19.10 -10.86 -35.47
N PHE A 218 18.07 -11.46 -34.87
CA PHE A 218 18.20 -12.72 -34.15
C PHE A 218 18.56 -13.86 -35.12
N TRP A 219 17.83 -13.95 -36.24
CA TRP A 219 17.99 -15.04 -37.20
C TRP A 219 19.28 -14.94 -38.03
N GLN A 220 19.80 -13.73 -38.26
CA GLN A 220 20.99 -13.51 -39.09
C GLN A 220 22.30 -13.35 -38.30
N ASN A 221 22.26 -12.88 -37.04
CA ASN A 221 23.47 -12.46 -36.32
C ASN A 221 23.88 -13.38 -35.16
N GLY A 222 23.75 -14.70 -35.34
CA GLY A 222 24.27 -15.69 -34.37
C GLY A 222 23.22 -16.27 -33.40
N GLY A 223 21.93 -16.18 -33.75
CA GLY A 223 20.85 -16.75 -32.94
C GLY A 223 20.86 -18.29 -32.86
N ILE A 224 21.47 -18.99 -33.81
CA ILE A 224 21.62 -20.47 -33.73
C ILE A 224 22.55 -20.82 -32.59
N GLU A 225 23.72 -20.20 -32.55
CA GLU A 225 24.73 -20.39 -31.53
C GLU A 225 24.16 -20.03 -30.16
N ALA A 226 23.36 -18.96 -30.09
CA ALA A 226 22.65 -18.58 -28.87
C ALA A 226 21.60 -19.63 -28.46
N ILE A 227 20.76 -20.14 -29.37
CA ILE A 227 19.79 -21.20 -29.06
C ILE A 227 20.50 -22.46 -28.58
N SER A 228 21.62 -22.83 -29.18
CA SER A 228 22.38 -24.00 -28.75
C SER A 228 22.91 -23.84 -27.34
N GLU A 229 23.57 -22.72 -27.07
CA GLU A 229 24.09 -22.36 -25.74
C GLU A 229 22.97 -22.30 -24.68
N TRP A 230 21.86 -21.62 -24.99
CA TRP A 230 20.74 -21.46 -24.07
C TRP A 230 20.00 -22.77 -23.84
N SER A 231 19.88 -23.62 -24.86
CA SER A 231 19.24 -24.94 -24.75
C SER A 231 20.05 -25.90 -23.88
N GLU A 232 21.38 -25.91 -24.04
CA GLU A 232 22.29 -26.66 -23.16
C GLU A 232 22.17 -26.13 -21.72
N TYR A 233 22.20 -24.81 -21.57
CA TYR A 233 22.09 -24.12 -20.29
C TYR A 233 20.79 -24.45 -19.52
N VAL A 234 19.62 -24.44 -20.18
CA VAL A 234 18.35 -24.85 -19.56
C VAL A 234 18.23 -26.35 -19.33
N SER A 235 18.97 -27.18 -20.09
CA SER A 235 18.97 -28.64 -19.93
C SER A 235 19.76 -29.12 -18.70
N ASN A 236 20.62 -28.26 -18.14
CA ASN A 236 21.44 -28.55 -16.96
C ASN A 236 20.65 -28.48 -15.64
N GLY A 237 19.35 -28.18 -15.65
CA GLY A 237 18.55 -28.09 -14.42
C GLY A 237 18.94 -26.89 -13.55
N VAL A 238 18.68 -26.99 -12.24
CA VAL A 238 18.91 -25.92 -11.27
C VAL A 238 19.78 -26.42 -10.12
N THR A 239 20.90 -25.75 -9.90
CA THR A 239 21.64 -25.79 -8.63
C THR A 239 21.25 -24.59 -7.77
N GLU A 240 20.59 -24.79 -6.63
CA GLU A 240 20.28 -23.72 -5.69
C GLU A 240 21.53 -23.40 -4.85
N ILE A 241 22.07 -22.19 -5.01
CA ILE A 241 23.27 -21.73 -4.30
C ILE A 241 22.93 -20.49 -3.48
N TRP A 242 23.29 -20.52 -2.20
CA TRP A 242 23.27 -19.33 -1.35
C TRP A 242 24.64 -19.02 -0.79
N VAL A 243 25.03 -17.75 -0.84
CA VAL A 243 26.18 -17.19 -0.12
C VAL A 243 25.64 -16.39 1.05
N LYS A 244 26.06 -16.70 2.28
CA LYS A 244 25.53 -16.05 3.49
C LYS A 244 26.66 -15.74 4.47
N PRO A 245 26.90 -14.49 4.86
CA PRO A 245 27.68 -14.22 6.07
C PRO A 245 26.92 -14.75 7.29
N ASN A 246 27.65 -15.18 8.32
CA ASN A 246 27.00 -15.70 9.54
C ASN A 246 26.16 -14.64 10.28
N PHE A 247 26.52 -13.35 10.15
CA PHE A 247 25.74 -12.23 10.65
C PHE A 247 25.70 -11.11 9.62
N ALA A 248 24.62 -10.33 9.61
CA ALA A 248 24.55 -9.09 8.83
C ALA A 248 25.30 -7.93 9.50
N MET A 249 25.53 -8.02 10.82
CA MET A 249 26.35 -7.09 11.58
C MET A 249 27.27 -7.85 12.55
N TYR A 250 28.54 -7.47 12.56
CA TYR A 250 29.58 -8.04 13.42
C TYR A 250 30.04 -7.01 14.45
N GLU A 251 30.15 -7.46 15.70
CA GLU A 251 30.74 -6.69 16.79
C GLU A 251 32.27 -6.75 16.73
N GLN A 252 32.93 -5.82 17.43
CA GLN A 252 34.38 -5.84 17.55
C GLN A 252 34.85 -7.15 18.19
N GLY A 253 35.72 -7.88 17.47
CA GLY A 253 36.29 -9.15 17.92
C GLY A 253 35.52 -10.39 17.45
N ASP A 254 34.36 -10.23 16.82
CA ASP A 254 33.71 -11.33 16.12
C ASP A 254 34.56 -11.81 14.93
N ARG A 255 34.43 -13.09 14.59
CA ARG A 255 35.09 -13.67 13.41
C ARG A 255 34.09 -13.79 12.27
N VAL A 256 34.47 -13.33 11.09
CA VAL A 256 33.66 -13.50 9.89
C VAL A 256 33.74 -14.94 9.42
N SER A 257 32.58 -15.49 9.10
CA SER A 257 32.44 -16.78 8.43
C SER A 257 31.42 -16.62 7.33
N ILE A 258 31.76 -17.07 6.13
CA ILE A 258 30.86 -17.14 5.00
C ILE A 258 30.40 -18.58 4.87
N THR A 259 29.10 -18.80 4.76
CA THR A 259 28.53 -20.11 4.46
C THR A 259 28.07 -20.12 3.01
N ILE A 260 28.55 -21.10 2.25
CA ILE A 260 27.97 -21.46 0.97
C ILE A 260 27.04 -22.65 1.22
N GLN A 261 25.77 -22.49 0.91
CA GLN A 261 24.77 -23.54 0.89
C GLN A 261 24.52 -23.92 -0.56
N VAL A 262 24.54 -25.22 -0.87
CA VAL A 262 24.31 -25.70 -2.23
C VAL A 262 23.47 -26.97 -2.23
N GLU A 263 22.57 -27.08 -3.20
CA GLU A 263 21.74 -28.25 -3.46
C GLU A 263 21.46 -28.35 -4.97
N GLU A 264 21.66 -29.54 -5.53
CA GLU A 264 21.33 -29.84 -6.93
C GLU A 264 19.92 -30.42 -6.98
N ILE A 265 18.96 -29.73 -7.61
CA ILE A 265 17.54 -30.05 -7.39
C ILE A 265 17.09 -31.31 -8.14
N THR A 266 17.62 -31.57 -9.34
CA THR A 266 17.19 -32.70 -10.18
C THR A 266 18.33 -33.54 -10.76
N LEU A 267 19.54 -32.99 -10.94
CA LEU A 267 20.69 -33.77 -11.39
C LEU A 267 21.34 -34.56 -10.25
N GLN A 268 22.13 -35.59 -10.60
CA GLN A 268 22.81 -36.43 -9.61
C GLN A 268 23.96 -35.72 -8.90
N SER A 269 24.72 -34.88 -9.62
CA SER A 269 25.81 -34.09 -9.03
C SER A 269 26.39 -33.08 -10.01
N ALA A 270 26.87 -31.93 -9.51
CA ALA A 270 27.64 -30.96 -10.28
C ALA A 270 28.82 -30.42 -9.47
N LYS A 271 30.01 -30.29 -10.10
CA LYS A 271 31.16 -29.67 -9.43
C LYS A 271 31.07 -28.16 -9.54
N TRP A 272 31.17 -27.46 -8.42
CA TRP A 272 31.20 -25.99 -8.38
C TRP A 272 32.47 -25.47 -7.71
N GLN A 273 33.11 -24.50 -8.34
CA GLN A 273 34.23 -23.72 -7.82
C GLN A 273 33.72 -22.32 -7.44
N PHE A 274 34.09 -21.84 -6.26
CA PHE A 274 33.68 -20.54 -5.73
C PHE A 274 34.89 -19.66 -5.48
N GLN A 275 34.92 -18.47 -6.05
CA GLN A 275 35.92 -17.44 -5.79
C GLN A 275 35.26 -16.28 -5.05
N LEU A 276 35.68 -16.05 -3.81
CA LEU A 276 35.12 -15.04 -2.94
C LEU A 276 36.08 -13.86 -2.78
N THR A 277 35.54 -12.65 -2.85
CA THR A 277 36.27 -11.40 -2.58
C THR A 277 35.46 -10.57 -1.59
N ILE A 278 36.09 -10.17 -0.48
CA ILE A 278 35.51 -9.24 0.48
C ILE A 278 36.18 -7.89 0.32
N THR A 279 35.38 -6.84 0.16
CA THR A 279 35.84 -5.45 0.01
C THR A 279 35.28 -4.53 1.08
N LYS A 280 36.08 -3.55 1.50
CA LYS A 280 35.70 -2.42 2.35
C LYS A 280 36.17 -1.13 1.66
N GLU A 281 35.27 -0.17 1.43
CA GLU A 281 35.63 1.12 0.77
C GLU A 281 36.44 0.93 -0.54
N SER A 282 36.07 -0.09 -1.33
CA SER A 282 36.76 -0.53 -2.56
C SER A 282 38.12 -1.23 -2.38
N GLU A 283 38.66 -1.33 -1.18
CA GLU A 283 39.87 -2.12 -0.89
C GLU A 283 39.50 -3.59 -0.64
N VAL A 284 40.22 -4.50 -1.30
CA VAL A 284 40.10 -5.94 -1.06
C VAL A 284 40.77 -6.28 0.27
N VAL A 285 39.99 -6.73 1.24
CA VAL A 285 40.49 -7.08 2.59
C VAL A 285 40.69 -8.59 2.75
N TRP A 286 40.02 -9.39 1.94
CA TRP A 286 40.14 -10.85 1.99
C TRP A 286 39.69 -11.48 0.66
N THR A 287 40.31 -12.59 0.29
CA THR A 287 39.92 -13.43 -0.83
C THR A 287 39.95 -14.90 -0.41
N GLY A 288 39.07 -15.72 -0.98
CA GLY A 288 39.06 -17.15 -0.74
C GLY A 288 38.63 -17.92 -1.98
N GLU A 289 39.00 -19.19 -2.04
CA GLU A 289 38.61 -20.08 -3.11
C GLU A 289 38.27 -21.44 -2.53
N GLU A 290 37.15 -22.01 -2.95
CA GLU A 290 36.69 -23.30 -2.48
C GLU A 290 36.01 -24.09 -3.61
N THR A 291 35.82 -25.38 -3.39
CA THR A 291 35.15 -26.25 -4.36
C THR A 291 34.26 -27.24 -3.64
N ILE A 292 33.09 -27.52 -4.20
CA ILE A 292 32.17 -28.54 -3.67
C ILE A 292 31.60 -29.39 -4.80
N MET A 293 31.21 -30.61 -4.46
CA MET A 293 30.41 -31.47 -5.32
C MET A 293 28.96 -31.37 -4.87
N ALA A 294 28.20 -30.49 -5.52
CA ALA A 294 26.76 -30.36 -5.25
C ALA A 294 26.08 -31.69 -5.55
N THR A 295 25.15 -32.09 -4.68
CA THR A 295 24.33 -33.31 -4.80
C THR A 295 22.87 -32.95 -4.55
N ASP A 296 21.98 -33.91 -4.71
CA ASP A 296 20.56 -33.84 -4.33
C ASP A 296 20.31 -33.82 -2.82
N GLU A 297 21.36 -33.56 -2.03
CA GLU A 297 21.30 -33.36 -0.60
C GLU A 297 21.83 -31.96 -0.28
N LEU A 298 21.21 -31.29 0.68
CA LEU A 298 21.64 -29.97 1.13
C LEU A 298 23.04 -30.01 1.76
N GLN A 299 23.98 -29.30 1.15
CA GLN A 299 25.36 -29.23 1.61
C GLN A 299 25.74 -27.83 2.11
N PHE A 300 26.69 -27.79 3.03
CA PHE A 300 27.20 -26.55 3.61
C PHE A 300 28.73 -26.53 3.61
N LEU A 301 29.28 -25.44 3.07
CA LEU A 301 30.68 -25.11 3.17
C LEU A 301 30.84 -23.85 4.02
N ARG A 302 31.56 -23.96 5.14
CA ARG A 302 31.82 -22.83 6.05
C ARG A 302 33.25 -22.36 5.91
N ILE A 303 33.41 -21.14 5.44
CA ILE A 303 34.68 -20.52 5.08
C ILE A 303 34.98 -19.42 6.10
N PRO A 304 35.90 -19.62 7.06
CA PRO A 304 36.32 -18.55 7.95
C PRO A 304 37.16 -17.53 7.18
N ALA A 305 36.84 -16.25 7.34
CA ALA A 305 37.63 -15.17 6.76
C ALA A 305 38.50 -14.52 7.86
N ASP A 306 39.82 -14.61 7.72
CA ASP A 306 40.78 -14.21 8.75
C ASP A 306 41.22 -12.75 8.58
N PHE A 307 40.37 -11.85 9.06
CA PHE A 307 40.67 -10.43 9.22
C PHE A 307 39.87 -9.86 10.38
N VAL A 308 40.28 -8.69 10.88
CA VAL A 308 39.57 -7.98 11.94
C VAL A 308 38.51 -7.09 11.31
N VAL A 309 37.25 -7.27 11.71
CA VAL A 309 36.16 -6.39 11.27
C VAL A 309 36.31 -5.03 11.95
N GLU A 310 36.35 -3.98 11.14
CA GLU A 310 36.31 -2.59 11.57
C GLU A 310 34.92 -2.01 11.34
N LYS A 311 34.65 -0.83 11.92
CA LYS A 311 33.40 -0.10 11.63
C LYS A 311 33.24 0.17 10.13
N GLY A 312 32.01 0.05 9.64
CA GLY A 312 31.66 0.32 8.24
C GLY A 312 31.11 -0.90 7.50
N GLN A 313 30.74 -0.69 6.24
CA GLN A 313 30.14 -1.72 5.39
C GLN A 313 31.20 -2.52 4.64
N TYR A 314 30.96 -3.83 4.53
CA TYR A 314 31.72 -4.76 3.71
C TYR A 314 30.81 -5.39 2.65
N LEU A 315 31.36 -5.58 1.45
CA LEU A 315 30.69 -6.28 0.35
C LEU A 315 31.42 -7.58 0.06
N ILE A 316 30.66 -8.63 -0.23
CA ILE A 316 31.12 -9.94 -0.62
C ILE A 316 30.68 -10.16 -2.07
N GLU A 317 31.64 -10.41 -2.96
CA GLU A 317 31.38 -10.94 -4.29
C GLU A 317 31.81 -12.39 -4.33
N CYS A 318 30.96 -13.26 -4.87
CA CYS A 318 31.27 -14.67 -5.07
C CYS A 318 31.01 -15.05 -6.54
N VAL A 319 32.07 -15.39 -7.26
CA VAL A 319 31.98 -15.95 -8.61
C VAL A 319 31.96 -17.46 -8.50
N ALA A 320 30.84 -18.09 -8.85
CA ALA A 320 30.69 -19.53 -8.88
C ALA A 320 30.75 -20.04 -10.33
N ILE A 321 31.52 -21.10 -10.57
CA ILE A 321 31.69 -21.72 -11.89
C ILE A 321 31.49 -23.22 -11.77
N SER A 322 30.59 -23.80 -12.57
CA SER A 322 30.39 -25.25 -12.64
C SER A 322 31.41 -25.93 -13.57
N ASP A 323 31.52 -27.26 -13.51
CA ASP A 323 32.27 -28.05 -14.49
C ASP A 323 31.67 -28.05 -15.91
N SER A 324 30.37 -27.74 -16.05
CA SER A 324 29.73 -27.47 -17.34
C SER A 324 30.04 -26.07 -17.90
N GLY A 325 30.74 -25.22 -17.13
CA GLY A 325 31.07 -23.84 -17.52
C GLY A 325 29.99 -22.81 -17.17
N GLU A 326 28.92 -23.23 -16.49
CA GLU A 326 27.92 -22.29 -15.97
C GLU A 326 28.57 -21.33 -14.97
N LYS A 327 28.34 -20.03 -15.16
CA LYS A 327 28.87 -18.97 -14.30
C LYS A 327 27.73 -18.24 -13.60
N ARG A 328 27.94 -17.95 -12.31
CA ARG A 328 27.05 -17.17 -11.43
C ARG A 328 27.85 -16.16 -10.65
N ILE A 329 27.33 -14.94 -10.50
CA ILE A 329 27.92 -13.92 -9.62
C ILE A 329 26.91 -13.56 -8.52
N PHE A 330 27.28 -13.85 -7.27
CA PHE A 330 26.49 -13.52 -6.09
C PHE A 330 27.09 -12.32 -5.38
N THR A 331 26.22 -11.40 -4.97
CA THR A 331 26.59 -10.23 -4.17
C THR A 331 25.92 -10.30 -2.80
N GLN A 332 26.72 -10.16 -1.75
CA GLN A 332 26.31 -10.15 -0.35
C GLN A 332 27.03 -9.04 0.41
N GLY A 333 26.70 -8.83 1.68
CA GLY A 333 27.42 -7.88 2.50
C GLY A 333 27.09 -8.02 3.98
N PHE A 334 27.85 -7.31 4.79
CA PHE A 334 27.61 -7.17 6.22
C PHE A 334 28.18 -5.83 6.71
N TRP A 335 27.84 -5.44 7.93
CA TRP A 335 28.40 -4.29 8.61
C TRP A 335 29.35 -4.73 9.74
N GLY A 336 30.45 -4.01 9.92
CA GLY A 336 31.03 -3.87 11.25
C GLY A 336 30.27 -2.78 12.01
N ASN A 337 29.92 -3.05 13.26
CA ASN A 337 29.10 -2.14 14.08
C ASN A 337 29.62 -0.69 14.04
N ASP A 338 28.75 0.26 13.69
CA ASP A 338 29.08 1.69 13.64
C ASP A 338 28.06 2.52 14.43
N PRO A 339 28.15 2.52 15.77
CA PRO A 339 27.24 3.30 16.60
C PRO A 339 27.41 4.81 16.42
N GLU A 340 28.58 5.28 15.95
CA GLU A 340 28.82 6.69 15.67
C GLU A 340 27.94 7.13 14.50
N LEU A 341 27.90 6.35 13.41
CA LEU A 341 27.03 6.62 12.26
C LEU A 341 25.55 6.71 12.67
N LEU A 342 25.04 5.76 13.45
CA LEU A 342 23.64 5.76 13.92
C LEU A 342 23.29 6.99 14.78
N GLN A 343 24.27 7.54 15.50
CA GLN A 343 24.10 8.69 16.40
C GLN A 343 24.22 10.06 15.71
N GLN A 344 24.58 10.13 14.43
CA GLN A 344 24.76 11.40 13.72
C GLN A 344 23.44 12.14 13.48
N GLY A 345 23.41 13.46 13.69
CA GLY A 345 22.24 14.30 13.41
C GLY A 345 21.19 14.27 14.53
N SER A 346 19.97 14.71 14.25
CA SER A 346 18.86 14.71 15.21
C SER A 346 17.90 13.56 14.97
N VAL A 347 17.17 13.15 16.00
CA VAL A 347 15.92 12.40 15.81
C VAL A 347 14.90 13.23 15.04
N MET A 348 13.97 12.57 14.35
CA MET A 348 12.84 13.26 13.73
C MET A 348 11.80 13.64 14.79
N THR A 349 11.19 14.82 14.67
CA THR A 349 10.15 15.31 15.59
C THR A 349 8.87 15.66 14.85
N ALA A 350 7.71 15.49 15.49
CA ALA A 350 6.41 15.85 14.93
C ALA A 350 5.98 17.26 15.33
N GLY A 351 5.53 18.08 14.37
CA GLY A 351 4.85 19.36 14.60
C GLY A 351 3.33 19.20 14.67
N ARG A 352 2.58 20.23 14.25
CA ARG A 352 1.11 20.13 14.07
C ARG A 352 0.73 19.47 12.74
N ASP A 353 1.44 19.78 11.66
CA ASP A 353 1.13 19.29 10.31
C ASP A 353 2.26 18.50 9.66
N TYR A 354 3.52 18.83 9.99
CA TYR A 354 4.70 18.26 9.33
C TYR A 354 5.74 17.78 10.32
N PHE A 355 6.63 16.93 9.84
CA PHE A 355 7.80 16.47 10.58
C PHE A 355 8.96 17.45 10.45
N TRP A 356 9.90 17.36 11.38
CA TRP A 356 11.13 18.14 11.40
C TRP A 356 12.33 17.22 11.62
N LYS A 357 13.40 17.50 10.89
CA LYS A 357 14.66 16.77 10.98
C LYS A 357 15.82 17.72 10.77
N ASN A 358 16.83 17.64 11.63
CA ASN A 358 18.03 18.50 11.57
C ASN A 358 17.68 20.00 11.47
N GLY A 359 16.64 20.44 12.18
CA GLY A 359 16.19 21.84 12.22
C GLY A 359 15.42 22.32 10.99
N ARG A 360 15.02 21.43 10.08
CA ARG A 360 14.26 21.77 8.86
C ARG A 360 12.98 20.93 8.72
N PRO A 361 11.94 21.42 8.04
CA PRO A 361 10.78 20.61 7.72
C PRO A 361 11.15 19.39 6.89
N PHE A 362 10.41 18.31 7.12
CA PHE A 362 10.66 17.01 6.54
C PHE A 362 9.36 16.42 5.95
N PRO A 363 8.81 17.01 4.87
CA PRO A 363 7.71 16.41 4.12
C PRO A 363 8.14 15.06 3.52
N ILE A 364 7.27 14.07 3.59
CA ILE A 364 7.60 12.69 3.27
C ILE A 364 7.32 12.35 1.81
N VAL A 365 8.34 11.86 1.12
CA VAL A 365 8.22 11.06 -0.10
C VAL A 365 8.84 9.71 0.26
N GLY A 366 7.99 8.77 0.63
CA GLY A 366 8.42 7.52 1.26
C GLY A 366 8.08 6.27 0.46
N GLN A 367 8.63 5.17 0.91
CA GLN A 367 8.47 3.86 0.28
C GLN A 367 8.40 2.75 1.34
N THR A 368 7.44 1.83 1.23
CA THR A 368 7.52 0.56 1.96
C THR A 368 8.58 -0.32 1.32
N TYR A 369 9.43 -0.93 2.14
CA TYR A 369 10.52 -1.77 1.66
C TYR A 369 10.50 -3.18 2.26
N MET A 370 10.57 -4.15 1.36
CA MET A 370 11.16 -5.46 1.58
C MET A 370 12.11 -5.73 0.40
N THR A 371 13.12 -6.55 0.62
CA THR A 371 14.14 -6.87 -0.42
C THR A 371 13.54 -7.65 -1.58
N SER A 372 14.17 -7.59 -2.75
CA SER A 372 13.73 -8.33 -3.95
C SER A 372 14.06 -9.83 -3.91
N ASP A 373 15.13 -10.24 -3.23
CA ASP A 373 15.64 -11.62 -3.27
C ASP A 373 14.86 -12.61 -2.38
N VAL A 374 14.32 -12.14 -1.25
CA VAL A 374 13.58 -12.99 -0.28
C VAL A 374 12.31 -12.32 0.29
N ALA A 375 11.94 -11.15 -0.22
CA ALA A 375 10.75 -10.39 0.18
C ALA A 375 10.57 -10.25 1.70
N ARG A 376 9.41 -10.63 2.26
CA ARG A 376 9.10 -10.49 3.71
C ARG A 376 10.05 -11.26 4.64
N LYS A 377 10.91 -12.15 4.11
CA LYS A 377 11.90 -12.90 4.89
C LYS A 377 13.22 -12.16 5.08
N PHE A 378 13.38 -10.95 4.53
CA PHE A 378 14.65 -10.21 4.47
C PHE A 378 15.38 -10.02 5.80
N ILE A 379 14.68 -9.81 6.91
CA ILE A 379 15.34 -9.69 8.23
C ILE A 379 15.88 -11.05 8.71
N PHE A 380 15.24 -12.16 8.33
CA PHE A 380 15.66 -13.53 8.68
C PHE A 380 16.65 -14.12 7.68
N MET A 381 16.75 -13.53 6.48
CA MET A 381 17.68 -13.89 5.41
C MET A 381 18.32 -12.62 4.86
N PRO A 382 19.18 -11.95 5.64
CA PRO A 382 19.66 -10.62 5.31
C PRO A 382 20.63 -10.61 4.11
N ASN A 383 20.50 -9.57 3.29
CA ASN A 383 21.42 -9.26 2.20
C ASN A 383 21.73 -7.75 2.21
N VAL A 384 22.80 -7.37 2.92
CA VAL A 384 23.17 -5.95 3.05
C VAL A 384 23.56 -5.34 1.69
N ALA A 385 24.09 -6.11 0.75
CA ALA A 385 24.41 -5.59 -0.59
C ALA A 385 23.15 -5.24 -1.38
N ALA A 386 22.11 -6.08 -1.33
CA ALA A 386 20.82 -5.78 -1.95
C ALA A 386 20.18 -4.54 -1.32
N TRP A 387 20.14 -4.46 0.02
CA TRP A 387 19.63 -3.28 0.72
C TRP A 387 20.41 -2.01 0.36
N ASN A 388 21.73 -2.12 0.26
CA ASN A 388 22.58 -1.00 -0.10
C ASN A 388 22.28 -0.47 -1.51
N GLN A 389 22.10 -1.37 -2.48
CA GLN A 389 21.78 -1.01 -3.86
C GLN A 389 20.39 -0.37 -3.96
N ASP A 390 19.39 -0.97 -3.31
CA ASP A 390 18.02 -0.46 -3.31
C ASP A 390 17.94 0.91 -2.62
N MET A 391 18.59 1.08 -1.46
CA MET A 391 18.61 2.34 -0.73
C MET A 391 19.38 3.44 -1.45
N ALA A 392 20.45 3.11 -2.18
CA ALA A 392 21.11 4.06 -3.07
C ALA A 392 20.15 4.55 -4.16
N THR A 393 19.47 3.62 -4.84
CA THR A 393 18.50 3.93 -5.90
C THR A 393 17.32 4.75 -5.36
N MET A 394 16.78 4.39 -4.18
CA MET A 394 15.73 5.15 -3.52
C MET A 394 16.19 6.57 -3.17
N LYS A 395 17.43 6.73 -2.69
CA LYS A 395 17.99 8.06 -2.39
C LYS A 395 18.12 8.92 -3.64
N GLU A 396 18.55 8.34 -4.76
CA GLU A 396 18.61 9.01 -6.07
C GLU A 396 17.21 9.44 -6.55
N ALA A 397 16.18 8.64 -6.28
CA ALA A 397 14.78 8.99 -6.52
C ALA A 397 14.24 10.10 -5.59
N GLY A 398 15.02 10.55 -4.60
CA GLY A 398 14.58 11.53 -3.62
C GLY A 398 13.65 10.97 -2.53
N ILE A 399 13.58 9.64 -2.40
CA ILE A 399 12.88 8.99 -1.29
C ILE A 399 13.66 9.29 0.00
N ASN A 400 12.94 9.78 1.01
CA ASN A 400 13.54 10.22 2.28
C ASN A 400 13.12 9.38 3.49
N LEU A 401 12.13 8.49 3.32
CA LEU A 401 11.66 7.60 4.37
C LEU A 401 11.39 6.20 3.82
N ILE A 402 11.85 5.19 4.55
CA ILE A 402 11.48 3.79 4.35
C ILE A 402 10.55 3.35 5.47
N ARG A 403 9.39 2.80 5.13
CA ARG A 403 8.59 2.01 6.06
C ARG A 403 8.89 0.54 5.89
N THR A 404 9.21 -0.16 6.97
CA THR A 404 9.55 -1.58 6.93
C THR A 404 9.28 -2.21 8.27
N GLY A 405 9.62 -3.48 8.47
CA GLY A 405 9.54 -4.11 9.79
C GLY A 405 9.26 -5.61 9.70
N LEU A 406 8.58 -6.12 10.72
CA LEU A 406 8.23 -7.52 10.84
C LEU A 406 6.76 -7.72 10.43
N TRP A 407 6.58 -8.51 9.37
CA TRP A 407 5.26 -8.87 8.83
C TRP A 407 4.84 -10.29 9.23
N THR A 408 5.80 -11.10 9.67
CA THR A 408 5.64 -12.50 10.10
C THR A 408 6.90 -12.91 10.89
N GLY A 409 6.86 -14.03 11.59
CA GLY A 409 8.00 -14.67 12.21
C GLY A 409 8.41 -14.08 13.55
N TRP A 410 7.46 -13.56 14.32
CA TRP A 410 7.73 -13.04 15.67
C TRP A 410 8.39 -14.08 16.58
N ARG A 411 8.06 -15.37 16.41
CA ARG A 411 8.70 -16.50 17.11
C ARG A 411 10.13 -16.81 16.63
N HIS A 412 10.56 -16.34 15.46
CA HIS A 412 11.98 -16.44 15.08
C HIS A 412 12.80 -15.34 15.77
N LEU A 413 12.23 -14.14 15.90
CA LEU A 413 12.91 -13.07 16.64
C LEU A 413 12.90 -13.34 18.15
N MET A 414 11.77 -13.74 18.73
CA MET A 414 11.68 -14.11 20.14
C MET A 414 10.88 -15.41 20.28
N PHE A 415 11.58 -16.54 20.29
CA PHE A 415 10.97 -17.88 20.30
C PHE A 415 10.12 -18.13 21.55
N ILE A 416 10.65 -17.72 22.70
CA ILE A 416 9.98 -17.76 23.99
C ILE A 416 10.14 -16.39 24.66
N ASP A 417 9.12 -15.94 25.40
CA ASP A 417 9.11 -14.66 26.10
C ASP A 417 10.43 -14.36 26.84
N GLY A 418 11.05 -13.23 26.50
CA GLY A 418 12.30 -12.75 27.11
C GLY A 418 13.60 -13.26 26.47
N HIS A 419 13.54 -14.09 25.42
CA HIS A 419 14.72 -14.66 24.76
C HIS A 419 14.78 -14.30 23.27
N PRO A 420 15.21 -13.07 22.92
CA PRO A 420 15.36 -12.65 21.54
C PRO A 420 16.60 -13.27 20.86
N SER A 421 16.53 -13.46 19.55
CA SER A 421 17.63 -13.95 18.71
C SER A 421 18.59 -12.82 18.37
N GLU A 422 19.84 -12.96 18.79
CA GLU A 422 20.90 -11.99 18.50
C GLU A 422 21.20 -11.86 17.00
N GLU A 423 21.09 -12.97 16.24
CA GLU A 423 21.25 -12.97 14.78
C GLU A 423 20.23 -12.03 14.11
N VAL A 424 18.97 -12.11 14.51
CA VAL A 424 17.88 -11.30 13.96
C VAL A 424 18.01 -9.84 14.39
N LEU A 425 18.39 -9.59 15.64
CA LEU A 425 18.65 -8.22 16.12
C LEU A 425 19.77 -7.55 15.32
N ARG A 426 20.86 -8.27 15.05
CA ARG A 426 21.98 -7.79 14.21
C ARG A 426 21.60 -7.55 12.76
N ALA A 427 20.65 -8.30 12.21
CA ALA A 427 20.08 -8.02 10.90
C ALA A 427 19.33 -6.68 10.87
N ILE A 428 18.58 -6.37 11.92
CA ILE A 428 17.90 -5.07 12.05
C ILE A 428 18.93 -3.94 12.25
N ASP A 429 19.97 -4.14 13.06
CA ASP A 429 21.07 -3.17 13.22
C ASP A 429 21.72 -2.84 11.86
N ALA A 430 22.05 -3.86 11.06
CA ALA A 430 22.62 -3.72 9.73
C ALA A 430 21.69 -2.97 8.76
N PHE A 431 20.38 -3.25 8.82
CA PHE A 431 19.41 -2.55 7.99
C PHE A 431 19.37 -1.06 8.32
N LEU A 432 19.32 -0.69 9.61
CA LEU A 432 19.30 0.70 10.05
C LEU A 432 20.60 1.44 9.73
N LEU A 433 21.76 0.77 9.84
CA LEU A 433 23.05 1.29 9.39
C LEU A 433 23.06 1.57 7.88
N THR A 434 22.50 0.65 7.09
CA THR A 434 22.40 0.81 5.63
C THR A 434 21.51 1.99 5.27
N ALA A 435 20.35 2.15 5.91
CA ALA A 435 19.49 3.31 5.70
C ALA A 435 20.17 4.62 6.14
N LYS A 436 20.92 4.57 7.25
CA LYS A 436 21.64 5.73 7.78
C LYS A 436 22.73 6.22 6.83
N LYS A 437 23.45 5.31 6.16
CA LYS A 437 24.45 5.63 5.14
C LYS A 437 23.91 6.56 4.04
N TYR A 438 22.62 6.44 3.69
CA TYR A 438 21.95 7.25 2.67
C TYR A 438 21.10 8.39 3.24
N ASP A 439 21.17 8.66 4.55
CA ASP A 439 20.33 9.64 5.23
C ASP A 439 18.83 9.42 4.91
N ILE A 440 18.39 8.18 5.05
CA ILE A 440 17.00 7.76 4.93
C ILE A 440 16.45 7.48 6.33
N GLU A 441 15.30 8.06 6.64
CA GLU A 441 14.56 7.82 7.88
C GLU A 441 13.84 6.45 7.80
N VAL A 442 13.79 5.70 8.91
CA VAL A 442 13.12 4.41 8.95
C VAL A 442 11.94 4.42 9.92
N THR A 443 10.76 4.04 9.46
CA THR A 443 9.65 3.65 10.31
C THR A 443 9.63 2.12 10.41
N PHE A 444 9.93 1.55 11.58
CA PHE A 444 9.99 0.11 11.80
C PHE A 444 8.70 -0.41 12.46
N ASN A 445 7.96 -1.26 11.77
CA ASN A 445 6.72 -1.89 12.19
C ASN A 445 6.96 -3.17 13.00
N PHE A 446 6.31 -3.30 14.16
CA PHE A 446 6.45 -4.46 15.04
C PHE A 446 5.47 -5.59 14.76
N PHE A 447 4.19 -5.31 14.49
CA PHE A 447 3.13 -6.32 14.38
C PHE A 447 2.29 -6.13 13.12
N ALA A 448 1.61 -7.19 12.65
CA ALA A 448 0.71 -7.12 11.50
C ALA A 448 -0.70 -7.57 11.89
N PHE A 449 -1.71 -6.74 11.61
CA PHE A 449 -3.16 -6.91 11.79
C PHE A 449 -3.63 -7.21 13.23
N THR A 450 -3.01 -8.17 13.91
CA THR A 450 -3.20 -8.52 15.32
C THR A 450 -1.84 -8.82 15.96
N PRO A 451 -1.54 -8.30 17.15
CA PRO A 451 -0.27 -8.59 17.80
C PRO A 451 -0.23 -10.05 18.27
N ILE A 452 0.96 -10.63 18.33
CA ILE A 452 1.12 -12.01 18.78
C ILE A 452 0.83 -12.13 20.29
N ALA A 453 0.10 -13.17 20.69
CA ALA A 453 -0.27 -13.39 22.08
C ALA A 453 0.86 -14.01 22.93
N TYR A 454 1.95 -14.50 22.30
CA TYR A 454 2.97 -15.35 22.92
C TYR A 454 2.34 -16.52 23.69
N GLU A 455 2.62 -16.69 24.98
CA GLU A 455 2.03 -17.74 25.81
C GLU A 455 0.75 -17.29 26.55
N GLY A 456 0.18 -16.14 26.19
CA GLY A 456 -1.11 -15.66 26.72
C GLY A 456 -2.32 -16.05 25.84
N GLU A 457 -3.51 -15.72 26.32
CA GLU A 457 -4.79 -16.07 25.68
C GLU A 457 -5.36 -14.94 24.79
N ASN A 458 -5.21 -13.68 25.20
CA ASN A 458 -5.74 -12.51 24.48
C ASN A 458 -4.61 -11.52 24.14
N PRO A 459 -4.42 -11.16 22.86
CA PRO A 459 -3.27 -10.38 22.42
C PRO A 459 -3.28 -8.90 22.87
N TYR A 460 -4.42 -8.35 23.26
CA TYR A 460 -4.56 -6.94 23.65
C TYR A 460 -4.77 -6.74 25.15
N LEU A 461 -5.45 -7.69 25.81
CA LEU A 461 -5.98 -7.54 27.16
C LEU A 461 -5.34 -8.49 28.19
N ASP A 462 -4.74 -9.60 27.77
CA ASP A 462 -4.03 -10.50 28.68
C ASP A 462 -2.71 -9.82 29.13
N PRO A 463 -2.51 -9.55 30.43
CA PRO A 463 -1.26 -8.98 30.93
C PRO A 463 -0.04 -9.82 30.57
N ARG A 464 -0.18 -11.14 30.40
CA ARG A 464 0.92 -12.00 29.96
C ARG A 464 1.36 -11.65 28.54
N SER A 465 0.41 -11.56 27.60
CA SER A 465 0.67 -11.19 26.21
C SER A 465 1.25 -9.79 26.08
N VAL A 466 0.64 -8.80 26.74
CA VAL A 466 1.10 -7.40 26.66
C VAL A 466 2.49 -7.24 27.26
N ASN A 467 2.82 -7.93 28.35
CA ASN A 467 4.17 -7.88 28.92
C ASN A 467 5.22 -8.56 28.02
N ALA A 468 4.88 -9.67 27.36
CA ALA A 468 5.76 -10.30 26.39
C ALA A 468 6.02 -9.38 25.18
N GLN A 469 4.98 -8.71 24.66
CA GLN A 469 5.11 -7.70 23.60
C GLN A 469 5.98 -6.52 24.03
N LYS A 470 5.88 -6.04 25.27
CA LYS A 470 6.79 -5.01 25.81
C LYS A 470 8.24 -5.49 25.82
N ARG A 471 8.52 -6.71 26.27
CA ARG A 471 9.88 -7.26 26.26
C ARG A 471 10.42 -7.42 24.84
N PHE A 472 9.58 -7.87 23.91
CA PHE A 472 9.89 -7.96 22.48
C PHE A 472 10.31 -6.61 21.91
N ILE A 473 9.47 -5.58 22.08
CA ILE A 473 9.76 -4.22 21.60
C ILE A 473 11.04 -3.69 22.25
N ARG A 474 11.17 -3.82 23.58
CA ARG A 474 12.33 -3.31 24.32
C ARG A 474 13.65 -3.97 23.91
N ALA A 475 13.63 -5.24 23.50
CA ALA A 475 14.84 -5.92 23.02
C ALA A 475 15.47 -5.21 21.81
N LEU A 476 14.63 -4.66 20.92
CA LEU A 476 15.08 -3.88 19.77
C LEU A 476 15.34 -2.41 20.14
N VAL A 477 14.37 -1.75 20.77
CA VAL A 477 14.42 -0.31 21.06
C VAL A 477 15.60 0.05 21.96
N ALA A 478 15.97 -0.81 22.92
CA ALA A 478 17.09 -0.55 23.81
C ALA A 478 18.45 -0.46 23.07
N ARG A 479 18.63 -1.25 21.99
CA ARG A 479 19.83 -1.20 21.13
C ARG A 479 19.91 0.12 20.36
N HIS A 480 18.74 0.61 19.93
CA HIS A 480 18.61 1.82 19.13
C HIS A 480 18.21 3.06 19.93
N ALA A 481 18.36 3.05 21.25
CA ALA A 481 17.97 4.18 22.10
C ALA A 481 18.69 5.49 21.78
N LYS A 482 19.82 5.45 21.06
CA LYS A 482 20.54 6.65 20.57
C LYS A 482 20.55 6.77 19.04
N THR A 483 19.87 5.87 18.33
CA THR A 483 19.78 5.93 16.87
C THR A 483 18.89 7.08 16.45
N THR A 484 19.36 7.85 15.49
CA THR A 484 18.73 9.11 15.09
C THR A 484 17.77 8.96 13.91
N ASN A 485 17.87 7.92 13.08
CA ASN A 485 17.07 7.74 11.87
C ASN A 485 15.99 6.65 11.98
N VAL A 486 15.44 6.42 13.17
CA VAL A 486 14.41 5.39 13.39
C VAL A 486 13.23 5.90 14.21
N GLN A 487 12.05 5.43 13.83
CA GLN A 487 10.77 5.60 14.49
C GLN A 487 10.06 4.25 14.55
N TRP A 488 9.02 4.17 15.40
CA TRP A 488 8.40 2.91 15.75
C TRP A 488 6.92 2.89 15.34
N ASP A 489 6.54 1.94 14.49
CA ASP A 489 5.16 1.63 14.18
C ASP A 489 4.74 0.39 14.98
N LEU A 490 3.75 0.54 15.86
CA LEU A 490 3.36 -0.54 16.76
C LEU A 490 2.68 -1.68 16.00
N ILE A 491 1.86 -1.38 15.00
CA ILE A 491 1.06 -2.38 14.30
C ILE A 491 0.52 -1.87 12.97
N ASN A 492 0.53 -2.75 11.98
CA ASN A 492 -0.12 -2.54 10.69
C ASN A 492 -1.62 -2.88 10.73
N GLU A 493 -2.48 -1.92 10.42
CA GLU A 493 -3.93 -2.07 10.16
C GLU A 493 -4.66 -2.88 11.27
N PRO A 494 -4.69 -2.36 12.51
CA PRO A 494 -5.12 -3.11 13.68
C PRO A 494 -6.57 -3.60 13.58
N SER A 495 -6.76 -4.89 13.88
CA SER A 495 -8.04 -5.56 14.05
C SER A 495 -8.22 -5.99 15.50
N MET A 496 -9.32 -5.55 16.12
CA MET A 496 -9.66 -5.80 17.53
C MET A 496 -10.89 -6.72 17.61
N PHE A 497 -10.98 -7.76 18.44
CA PHE A 497 -9.98 -8.48 19.24
C PHE A 497 -9.67 -9.86 18.68
N ASP A 498 -10.56 -10.39 17.81
CA ASP A 498 -10.48 -11.75 17.31
C ASP A 498 -9.46 -11.89 16.16
N PRO A 499 -8.32 -12.56 16.36
CA PRO A 499 -7.29 -12.72 15.33
C PRO A 499 -7.72 -13.59 14.14
N LYS A 500 -8.84 -14.31 14.24
CA LYS A 500 -9.38 -15.14 13.15
C LYS A 500 -10.32 -14.37 12.21
N ARG A 501 -10.80 -13.19 12.62
CA ARG A 501 -11.81 -12.39 11.91
C ARG A 501 -11.33 -10.95 11.68
N TYR A 502 -10.09 -10.79 11.19
CA TYR A 502 -9.49 -9.47 10.92
C TYR A 502 -10.19 -8.72 9.78
N PHE A 503 -10.09 -7.39 9.77
CA PHE A 503 -10.72 -6.45 8.81
C PHE A 503 -12.24 -6.39 8.76
N GLN A 504 -12.95 -6.99 9.71
CA GLN A 504 -14.42 -7.02 9.70
C GLN A 504 -15.08 -5.99 10.66
N GLY A 505 -14.33 -4.98 11.10
CA GLY A 505 -14.75 -4.07 12.17
C GLY A 505 -14.70 -4.74 13.55
N PRO A 506 -15.45 -4.25 14.54
CA PRO A 506 -15.47 -4.82 15.89
C PRO A 506 -15.85 -6.31 15.88
N ARG A 507 -14.98 -7.16 16.45
CA ARG A 507 -15.19 -8.61 16.59
C ARG A 507 -14.76 -9.07 17.99
N SER A 508 -15.67 -9.76 18.67
CA SER A 508 -15.41 -10.30 20.01
C SER A 508 -14.59 -11.57 19.93
N ALA A 509 -13.56 -11.67 20.76
CA ALA A 509 -12.81 -12.91 20.98
C ALA A 509 -13.58 -13.89 21.89
N GLN A 510 -14.67 -13.43 22.52
CA GLN A 510 -15.53 -14.19 23.43
C GLN A 510 -14.78 -14.79 24.63
N ASP A 511 -13.68 -14.16 25.03
CA ASP A 511 -12.84 -14.64 26.13
C ASP A 511 -13.09 -13.90 27.46
N ARG A 512 -12.49 -14.44 28.53
CA ARG A 512 -12.64 -13.92 29.90
C ARG A 512 -12.02 -12.55 30.12
N PHE A 513 -10.96 -12.19 29.39
CA PHE A 513 -10.26 -10.91 29.53
C PHE A 513 -11.09 -9.80 28.90
N GLU A 514 -11.58 -10.02 27.69
CA GLU A 514 -12.49 -9.11 27.00
C GLU A 514 -13.75 -8.89 27.81
N LYS A 515 -14.40 -9.97 28.26
CA LYS A 515 -15.61 -9.90 29.08
C LYS A 515 -15.39 -9.07 30.34
N ALA A 516 -14.30 -9.30 31.08
CA ALA A 516 -13.99 -8.55 32.28
C ALA A 516 -13.71 -7.06 31.99
N ALA A 517 -12.96 -6.76 30.93
CA ALA A 517 -12.65 -5.40 30.51
C ALA A 517 -13.91 -4.64 30.08
N PHE A 518 -14.80 -5.27 29.30
CA PHE A 518 -16.04 -4.65 28.83
C PHE A 518 -16.98 -4.33 29.99
N VAL A 519 -17.15 -5.26 30.94
CA VAL A 519 -17.94 -5.01 32.17
C VAL A 519 -17.39 -3.84 32.96
N LYS A 520 -16.07 -3.77 33.14
CA LYS A 520 -15.41 -2.65 33.83
C LYS A 520 -15.63 -1.32 33.10
N TRP A 521 -15.54 -1.34 31.77
CA TRP A 521 -15.74 -0.17 30.93
C TRP A 521 -17.19 0.35 31.02
N LEU A 522 -18.18 -0.53 30.92
CA LEU A 522 -19.61 -0.18 31.05
C LEU A 522 -19.93 0.42 32.41
N LYS A 523 -19.39 -0.15 33.51
CA LYS A 523 -19.54 0.41 34.85
C LYS A 523 -19.01 1.84 34.93
N LYS A 524 -17.85 2.11 34.31
CA LYS A 524 -17.25 3.44 34.28
C LYS A 524 -18.08 4.43 33.46
N ARG A 525 -18.58 4.02 32.29
CA ARG A 525 -19.34 4.89 31.37
C ARG A 525 -20.75 5.20 31.88
N HIS A 526 -21.45 4.20 32.41
CA HIS A 526 -22.88 4.31 32.73
C HIS A 526 -23.17 4.51 34.22
N GLY A 527 -22.28 4.06 35.11
CA GLY A 527 -22.38 4.22 36.57
C GLY A 527 -23.50 3.42 37.25
N SER A 528 -24.60 3.14 36.55
CA SER A 528 -25.78 2.41 37.05
C SER A 528 -26.29 1.41 36.02
N ILE A 529 -26.68 0.23 36.49
CA ILE A 529 -27.26 -0.80 35.61
C ILE A 529 -28.61 -0.35 35.03
N THR A 530 -29.38 0.45 35.78
CA THR A 530 -30.68 0.97 35.32
C THR A 530 -30.54 1.91 34.13
N VAL A 531 -29.48 2.72 34.10
CA VAL A 531 -29.20 3.60 32.96
C VAL A 531 -28.82 2.77 31.73
N LEU A 532 -28.02 1.71 31.93
CA LEU A 532 -27.63 0.82 30.85
C LEU A 532 -28.83 0.03 30.29
N GLN A 533 -29.70 -0.47 31.16
CA GLN A 533 -30.96 -1.13 30.80
C GLN A 533 -31.83 -0.24 29.91
N GLU A 534 -32.03 1.02 30.30
CA GLU A 534 -32.79 1.99 29.51
C GLU A 534 -32.13 2.24 28.14
N ARG A 535 -30.82 2.52 28.12
CA ARG A 535 -30.06 2.79 26.88
C ARG A 535 -30.03 1.61 25.91
N TRP A 536 -30.03 0.39 26.42
CA TRP A 536 -29.99 -0.83 25.61
C TRP A 536 -31.37 -1.43 25.33
N ASP A 537 -32.44 -0.79 25.80
CA ASP A 537 -33.81 -1.31 25.74
C ASP A 537 -33.89 -2.74 26.31
N MET A 538 -33.40 -2.94 27.54
CA MET A 538 -33.37 -4.24 28.22
C MET A 538 -34.10 -4.17 29.56
N THR A 539 -34.89 -5.20 29.85
CA THR A 539 -35.56 -5.37 31.14
C THR A 539 -34.59 -5.80 32.24
N ASN A 540 -35.00 -5.62 33.50
CA ASN A 540 -34.25 -6.13 34.66
C ASN A 540 -34.03 -7.65 34.63
N GLY A 541 -34.87 -8.41 33.91
CA GLY A 541 -34.68 -9.85 33.74
C GLY A 541 -33.65 -10.20 32.67
N GLU A 542 -33.58 -9.42 31.59
CA GLU A 542 -32.61 -9.61 30.50
C GLU A 542 -31.20 -9.14 30.88
N LEU A 543 -31.10 -8.09 31.70
CA LEU A 543 -29.83 -7.54 32.19
C LEU A 543 -29.91 -7.22 33.70
N PRO A 544 -29.82 -8.22 34.59
CA PRO A 544 -30.02 -8.00 36.03
C PRO A 544 -28.89 -7.20 36.70
N ASP A 545 -27.65 -7.38 36.23
CA ASP A 545 -26.45 -6.70 36.71
C ASP A 545 -25.42 -6.54 35.58
N PHE A 546 -24.34 -5.80 35.83
CA PHE A 546 -23.28 -5.58 34.83
C PHE A 546 -22.53 -6.87 34.49
N GLU A 547 -22.36 -7.77 35.46
CA GLU A 547 -21.71 -9.07 35.30
C GLU A 547 -22.42 -9.93 34.26
N SER A 548 -23.75 -9.82 34.16
CA SER A 548 -24.62 -10.57 33.24
C SER A 548 -24.59 -10.10 31.78
N VAL A 549 -23.89 -9.00 31.46
CA VAL A 549 -23.73 -8.52 30.06
C VAL A 549 -23.20 -9.64 29.15
N SER A 550 -23.62 -9.75 27.89
CA SER A 550 -22.89 -10.59 26.91
C SER A 550 -21.96 -9.72 26.06
N LEU A 551 -20.92 -10.32 25.46
CA LEU A 551 -20.16 -9.64 24.42
C LEU A 551 -20.96 -9.71 23.12
N PRO A 552 -21.35 -8.57 22.51
CA PRO A 552 -22.21 -8.59 21.34
C PRO A 552 -21.49 -9.14 20.11
N GLU A 553 -22.22 -9.85 19.25
CA GLU A 553 -21.78 -10.26 17.91
C GLU A 553 -22.62 -9.57 16.83
N GLN A 554 -22.08 -9.44 15.61
CA GLN A 554 -22.75 -8.71 14.54
C GLN A 554 -24.14 -9.29 14.19
N GLU A 555 -24.31 -10.61 14.27
CA GLU A 555 -25.56 -11.29 13.96
C GLU A 555 -26.69 -10.90 14.93
N GLU A 556 -26.34 -10.43 16.14
CA GLU A 556 -27.27 -9.97 17.19
C GLU A 556 -27.70 -8.51 17.01
N ILE A 557 -27.10 -7.78 16.07
CA ILE A 557 -27.35 -6.37 15.79
C ILE A 557 -28.22 -6.23 14.55
N ASN A 558 -29.21 -5.35 14.64
CA ASN A 558 -30.02 -4.94 13.50
C ASN A 558 -29.27 -3.86 12.72
N PHE A 559 -28.44 -4.26 11.75
CA PHE A 559 -27.72 -3.33 10.85
C PHE A 559 -28.54 -2.99 9.61
N ASP A 560 -29.42 -3.88 9.16
CA ASP A 560 -30.39 -3.61 8.09
C ASP A 560 -31.79 -3.29 8.66
N MET A 561 -32.54 -2.39 8.03
CA MET A 561 -33.91 -2.05 8.44
C MET A 561 -34.86 -3.26 8.42
N GLU A 562 -34.54 -4.28 7.62
CA GLU A 562 -35.26 -5.54 7.48
C GLU A 562 -34.72 -6.65 8.42
N ASP A 563 -33.95 -6.32 9.45
CA ASP A 563 -33.50 -7.28 10.47
C ASP A 563 -34.57 -7.56 11.55
N MET A 564 -35.85 -7.73 11.16
CA MET A 564 -36.96 -7.90 12.12
C MET A 564 -37.44 -9.34 12.37
N LYS A 565 -36.80 -10.35 11.76
CA LYS A 565 -37.20 -11.76 11.92
C LYS A 565 -37.10 -12.24 13.37
N GLN A 566 -36.17 -11.69 14.14
CA GLN A 566 -36.05 -11.86 15.59
C GLN A 566 -35.77 -10.49 16.22
N PRO A 567 -36.34 -10.16 17.40
CA PRO A 567 -35.99 -8.93 18.08
C PRO A 567 -34.49 -8.87 18.40
N LYS A 568 -33.78 -7.92 17.81
CA LYS A 568 -32.33 -7.69 17.99
C LYS A 568 -32.09 -6.51 18.93
N LYS A 569 -31.01 -6.56 19.72
CA LYS A 569 -30.64 -5.52 20.71
C LYS A 569 -29.49 -4.66 20.19
N GLY A 570 -29.74 -3.90 19.12
CA GLY A 570 -28.68 -3.21 18.39
C GLY A 570 -28.03 -2.02 19.09
N LEU A 571 -28.72 -1.38 20.04
CA LEU A 571 -28.22 -0.18 20.75
C LEU A 571 -26.93 -0.44 21.54
N ARG A 572 -26.63 -1.72 21.81
CA ARG A 572 -25.40 -2.18 22.48
C ARG A 572 -24.15 -1.97 21.64
N TRP A 573 -24.29 -1.86 20.31
CA TRP A 573 -23.16 -1.83 19.37
C TRP A 573 -22.32 -0.56 19.49
N LEU A 574 -22.95 0.59 19.75
CA LEU A 574 -22.24 1.86 19.99
C LEU A 574 -21.24 1.71 21.13
N ASP A 575 -21.71 1.19 22.27
CA ASP A 575 -20.88 1.00 23.46
C ASP A 575 -19.75 -0.02 23.21
N TYR A 576 -20.03 -1.09 22.47
CA TYR A 576 -19.01 -2.08 22.15
C TYR A 576 -17.94 -1.51 21.21
N THR A 577 -18.32 -0.74 20.20
CA THR A 577 -17.40 -0.08 19.27
C THR A 577 -16.55 0.98 20.00
N LEU A 578 -17.14 1.82 20.85
CA LEU A 578 -16.38 2.76 21.68
C LEU A 578 -15.41 2.04 22.64
N PHE A 579 -15.83 0.91 23.20
CA PHE A 579 -14.95 0.06 24.01
C PHE A 579 -13.73 -0.45 23.23
N THR A 580 -13.89 -0.86 21.97
CA THR A 580 -12.74 -1.35 21.18
C THR A 580 -11.73 -0.22 20.90
N MET A 581 -12.19 1.01 20.64
CA MET A 581 -11.33 2.19 20.49
C MET A 581 -10.53 2.46 21.77
N ASP A 582 -11.19 2.47 22.92
CA ASP A 582 -10.55 2.71 24.21
C ASP A 582 -9.53 1.63 24.59
N MET A 583 -9.83 0.36 24.28
CA MET A 583 -8.89 -0.75 24.55
C MET A 583 -7.69 -0.71 23.61
N HIS A 584 -7.89 -0.35 22.34
CA HIS A 584 -6.79 -0.12 21.41
C HIS A 584 -5.86 0.99 21.93
N ASN A 585 -6.42 2.13 22.33
CA ASN A 585 -5.66 3.24 22.89
C ASN A 585 -4.89 2.85 24.14
N GLN A 586 -5.49 2.07 25.04
CA GLN A 586 -4.81 1.57 26.25
C GLN A 586 -3.65 0.64 25.92
N TRP A 587 -3.83 -0.26 24.95
CA TRP A 587 -2.76 -1.14 24.47
C TRP A 587 -1.62 -0.33 23.84
N ALA A 588 -1.95 0.57 22.91
CA ALA A 588 -0.97 1.42 22.22
C ALA A 588 -0.19 2.32 23.20
N LYS A 589 -0.87 2.97 24.15
CA LYS A 589 -0.22 3.78 25.22
C LYS A 589 0.76 2.94 26.03
N GLN A 590 0.37 1.73 26.45
CA GLN A 590 1.25 0.87 27.24
C GLN A 590 2.53 0.47 26.51
N LEU A 591 2.45 0.22 25.19
CA LEU A 591 3.63 -0.10 24.39
C LEU A 591 4.46 1.14 24.11
N ARG A 592 3.82 2.27 23.75
CA ARG A 592 4.47 3.56 23.57
C ARG A 592 5.23 3.99 24.82
N ASP A 593 4.62 3.91 26.00
CA ASP A 593 5.28 4.30 27.25
C ASP A 593 6.53 3.45 27.50
N SER A 594 6.47 2.15 27.15
CA SER A 594 7.64 1.26 27.25
C SER A 594 8.79 1.65 26.32
N ILE A 595 8.49 2.23 25.16
CA ILE A 595 9.47 2.82 24.22
C ILE A 595 10.00 4.14 24.80
N LYS A 596 9.10 5.02 25.25
CA LYS A 596 9.43 6.36 25.75
C LYS A 596 10.27 6.36 27.03
N GLU A 597 10.17 5.31 27.84
CA GLU A 597 11.09 5.06 28.97
C GLU A 597 12.56 4.89 28.54
N LEU A 598 12.80 4.37 27.33
CA LEU A 598 14.16 4.16 26.79
C LEU A 598 14.65 5.38 26.01
N ASN A 599 13.77 5.97 25.20
CA ASN A 599 14.03 7.23 24.51
C ASN A 599 12.72 8.04 24.37
N PRO A 600 12.58 9.20 25.05
CA PRO A 600 11.36 10.00 24.99
C PRO A 600 11.13 10.71 23.64
N ASP A 601 12.18 10.89 22.85
CA ASP A 601 12.17 11.72 21.64
C ASP A 601 11.86 10.93 20.36
N GLN A 602 12.15 9.63 20.31
CA GLN A 602 11.82 8.78 19.15
C GLN A 602 10.31 8.64 18.95
N LEU A 603 9.81 8.91 17.74
CA LEU A 603 8.38 8.92 17.45
C LEU A 603 7.77 7.51 17.42
N VAL A 604 6.53 7.41 17.88
CA VAL A 604 5.73 6.19 17.88
C VAL A 604 4.40 6.42 17.15
N THR A 605 4.00 5.49 16.28
CA THR A 605 2.73 5.51 15.54
C THR A 605 2.04 4.15 15.52
N VAL A 606 0.86 4.10 14.92
CA VAL A 606 0.20 2.89 14.41
C VAL A 606 -0.06 3.08 12.92
N GLY A 607 -0.04 2.00 12.13
CA GLY A 607 -0.50 2.00 10.75
C GLY A 607 -1.99 1.73 10.70
N GLN A 608 -2.76 2.64 10.10
CA GLN A 608 -4.20 2.52 10.00
C GLN A 608 -4.63 2.51 8.55
N ASP A 609 -5.49 1.60 8.13
CA ASP A 609 -6.07 1.63 6.78
C ASP A 609 -7.33 2.50 6.68
N GLU A 610 -8.17 2.27 5.67
CA GLU A 610 -9.46 2.93 5.42
C GLU A 610 -10.51 2.59 6.52
N ALA A 611 -10.14 2.81 7.78
CA ALA A 611 -10.83 2.38 9.00
C ALA A 611 -12.18 3.03 9.20
N LEU A 612 -12.30 4.30 8.76
CA LEU A 612 -13.51 5.10 8.88
C LEU A 612 -14.70 4.45 8.15
N TYR A 613 -14.45 3.62 7.12
CA TYR A 613 -15.50 2.88 6.43
C TYR A 613 -16.04 1.68 7.24
N SER A 614 -15.24 1.12 8.15
CA SER A 614 -15.46 -0.19 8.77
C SER A 614 -15.37 -0.21 10.30
N GLN A 615 -15.58 0.93 10.97
CA GLN A 615 -15.64 1.05 12.44
C GLN A 615 -14.40 0.47 13.16
N ARG A 616 -13.24 0.56 12.53
CA ARG A 616 -11.95 0.14 13.09
C ARG A 616 -11.24 1.29 13.79
N PRO A 617 -10.16 1.04 14.57
CA PRO A 617 -9.41 2.10 15.23
C PRO A 617 -9.19 3.30 14.31
N THR A 618 -9.53 4.50 14.77
CA THR A 618 -9.58 5.69 13.92
C THR A 618 -8.66 6.79 14.47
N PRO A 619 -7.97 7.56 13.60
CA PRO A 619 -7.01 8.60 13.99
C PRO A 619 -7.50 9.58 15.04
N PHE A 620 -8.76 10.03 14.95
CA PHE A 620 -9.30 10.98 15.92
C PHE A 620 -9.30 10.41 17.36
N PHE A 621 -9.52 9.11 17.51
CA PHE A 621 -9.47 8.43 18.81
C PHE A 621 -8.05 8.06 19.21
N TYR A 622 -7.27 7.39 18.35
CA TYR A 622 -5.96 6.89 18.76
C TYR A 622 -4.88 7.97 18.81
N GLN A 623 -5.12 9.19 18.32
CA GLN A 623 -4.13 10.27 18.36
C GLN A 623 -3.55 10.49 19.75
N GLU A 624 -4.30 10.28 20.84
CA GLU A 624 -3.80 10.44 22.20
C GLU A 624 -2.76 9.38 22.60
N ALA A 625 -2.64 8.29 21.85
CA ALA A 625 -1.76 7.17 22.11
C ALA A 625 -0.48 7.16 21.25
N VAL A 626 -0.35 8.06 20.28
CA VAL A 626 0.74 8.08 19.28
C VAL A 626 1.32 9.50 19.12
N ASP A 627 2.49 9.64 18.49
CA ASP A 627 3.11 10.96 18.24
C ASP A 627 2.66 11.59 16.91
N TYR A 628 2.20 10.77 15.96
CA TYR A 628 1.57 11.20 14.71
C TYR A 628 0.50 10.19 14.27
N THR A 629 -0.40 10.58 13.37
CA THR A 629 -1.44 9.69 12.84
C THR A 629 -1.15 9.27 11.40
N THR A 630 -1.84 8.23 10.97
CA THR A 630 -1.64 7.65 9.64
C THR A 630 -2.96 7.24 9.00
N VAL A 631 -2.91 7.06 7.69
CA VAL A 631 -3.94 6.35 6.92
C VAL A 631 -3.33 5.59 5.74
N HIS A 632 -3.92 4.45 5.37
CA HIS A 632 -3.55 3.66 4.20
C HIS A 632 -4.68 3.74 3.17
N SER A 633 -4.38 4.29 2.00
CA SER A 633 -5.39 4.56 0.96
C SER A 633 -5.31 3.53 -0.16
N TRP A 634 -6.34 2.67 -0.25
CA TRP A 634 -6.30 1.44 -1.05
C TRP A 634 -7.45 1.30 -2.04
N TRP A 635 -8.70 1.28 -1.57
CA TRP A 635 -9.88 0.92 -2.36
C TRP A 635 -10.75 2.12 -2.69
N LEU A 636 -10.83 3.11 -1.80
CA LEU A 636 -11.72 4.26 -1.90
C LEU A 636 -11.18 5.34 -2.85
N MET A 637 -10.99 4.98 -4.14
CA MET A 637 -10.43 5.88 -5.17
C MET A 637 -11.20 7.19 -5.34
N ASP A 638 -12.51 7.17 -5.07
CA ASP A 638 -13.37 8.35 -5.15
C ASP A 638 -13.17 9.28 -3.92
N GLN A 639 -12.71 8.74 -2.80
CA GLN A 639 -12.74 9.40 -1.49
C GLN A 639 -11.34 9.76 -0.95
N LEU A 640 -10.34 9.92 -1.82
CA LEU A 640 -8.96 10.22 -1.42
C LEU A 640 -8.82 11.54 -0.65
N VAL A 641 -9.54 12.59 -1.06
CA VAL A 641 -9.58 13.86 -0.33
C VAL A 641 -10.29 13.71 1.02
N TRP A 642 -11.40 12.98 1.07
CA TRP A 642 -12.14 12.71 2.30
C TRP A 642 -11.26 11.96 3.30
N ASP A 643 -10.58 10.91 2.83
CA ASP A 643 -9.71 10.08 3.64
C ASP A 643 -8.55 10.91 4.23
N GLY A 644 -7.90 11.73 3.42
CA GLY A 644 -6.83 12.64 3.87
C GLY A 644 -7.29 13.69 4.89
N ILE A 645 -8.53 14.17 4.81
CA ILE A 645 -9.06 15.21 5.72
C ILE A 645 -9.58 14.60 7.03
N PHE A 646 -10.37 13.52 6.97
CA PHE A 646 -11.01 12.90 8.14
C PHE A 646 -10.08 12.02 8.97
N THR A 647 -8.83 11.84 8.52
CA THR A 647 -7.76 11.22 9.30
C THR A 647 -6.75 12.23 9.85
N LYS A 648 -6.79 13.49 9.40
CA LYS A 648 -5.93 14.57 9.90
C LYS A 648 -6.49 15.17 11.19
N THR A 649 -5.79 14.95 12.29
CA THR A 649 -6.16 15.58 13.57
C THR A 649 -5.70 17.04 13.64
N PRO A 650 -6.31 17.86 14.51
CA PRO A 650 -5.92 19.27 14.67
C PRO A 650 -4.49 19.45 15.20
N TYR A 651 -3.94 18.43 15.86
CA TYR A 651 -2.74 18.57 16.68
C TYR A 651 -1.50 17.85 16.14
N LYS A 652 -1.67 16.91 15.21
CA LYS A 652 -0.58 16.01 14.81
C LYS A 652 -0.49 15.87 13.30
N PRO A 653 0.72 15.69 12.73
CA PRO A 653 0.88 15.35 11.33
C PRO A 653 0.12 14.06 11.05
N ASN A 654 -0.46 14.00 9.85
CA ASN A 654 -1.08 12.79 9.33
C ASN A 654 -0.29 12.35 8.10
N LEU A 655 0.22 11.13 8.11
CA LEU A 655 0.97 10.56 7.00
C LEU A 655 0.08 9.58 6.23
N ILE A 656 0.01 9.71 4.90
CA ILE A 656 -0.52 8.62 4.08
C ILE A 656 0.56 7.52 4.06
N GLN A 657 0.54 6.68 5.09
CA GLN A 657 1.66 5.81 5.48
C GLN A 657 1.74 4.54 4.61
N GLU A 658 0.66 4.21 3.91
CA GLU A 658 0.70 3.28 2.79
C GLU A 658 -0.25 3.78 1.69
N THR A 659 0.22 3.73 0.46
CA THR A 659 -0.64 3.97 -0.69
C THR A 659 -0.13 3.17 -1.88
N GLY A 660 -1.03 2.70 -2.73
CA GLY A 660 -0.68 1.89 -3.89
C GLY A 660 -1.92 1.56 -4.69
N ILE A 661 -1.78 0.78 -5.75
CA ILE A 661 -2.90 0.42 -6.62
C ILE A 661 -3.16 -1.08 -6.54
N MET A 662 -4.31 -1.45 -5.96
CA MET A 662 -4.74 -2.84 -5.91
C MET A 662 -4.91 -3.42 -7.33
N TYR A 663 -4.48 -4.67 -7.49
CA TYR A 663 -4.71 -5.43 -8.72
C TYR A 663 -6.21 -5.65 -8.90
N VAL A 664 -6.70 -5.39 -10.11
CA VAL A 664 -8.12 -5.57 -10.45
C VAL A 664 -8.22 -6.22 -11.81
N GLU A 665 -9.22 -7.09 -11.96
CA GLU A 665 -9.41 -7.90 -13.14
C GLU A 665 -10.63 -7.46 -13.97
N THR A 666 -10.57 -7.80 -15.25
CA THR A 666 -11.73 -7.86 -16.16
C THR A 666 -12.60 -9.08 -15.82
N ALA A 667 -13.81 -9.15 -16.39
CA ALA A 667 -14.76 -10.25 -16.13
C ALA A 667 -14.23 -11.63 -16.58
N ASP A 668 -13.25 -11.68 -17.48
CA ASP A 668 -12.53 -12.89 -17.91
C ASP A 668 -11.15 -13.04 -17.23
N SER A 669 -10.97 -12.38 -16.08
CA SER A 669 -9.81 -12.52 -15.19
C SER A 669 -8.46 -12.09 -15.78
N LYS A 670 -8.47 -11.11 -16.69
CA LYS A 670 -7.25 -10.44 -17.18
C LYS A 670 -6.96 -9.16 -16.42
N ALA A 671 -5.70 -8.72 -16.36
CA ALA A 671 -5.35 -7.41 -15.82
C ALA A 671 -6.21 -6.31 -16.49
N LYS A 672 -6.88 -5.49 -15.67
CA LYS A 672 -7.79 -4.45 -16.19
C LYS A 672 -7.06 -3.15 -16.52
N ARG A 673 -5.94 -2.87 -15.88
CA ARG A 673 -5.20 -1.59 -16.00
C ARG A 673 -3.82 -1.82 -16.59
N SER A 674 -3.40 -0.89 -17.44
CA SER A 674 -2.03 -0.70 -17.92
C SER A 674 -1.14 -0.07 -16.84
N GLU A 675 0.18 -0.19 -16.97
CA GLU A 675 1.12 0.42 -16.03
C GLU A 675 1.03 1.97 -16.04
N GLU A 676 0.70 2.59 -17.18
CA GLU A 676 0.49 4.04 -17.27
C GLU A 676 -0.74 4.50 -16.49
N GLU A 677 -1.84 3.73 -16.53
CA GLU A 677 -3.03 3.99 -15.71
C GLU A 677 -2.70 3.85 -14.22
N LEU A 678 -1.92 2.84 -13.83
CA LEU A 678 -1.47 2.66 -12.45
C LEU A 678 -0.63 3.86 -11.98
N ARG A 679 0.33 4.32 -12.81
CA ARG A 679 1.10 5.54 -12.56
C ARG A 679 0.21 6.76 -12.37
N ASN A 680 -0.75 7.00 -13.27
CA ASN A 680 -1.64 8.17 -13.21
C ASN A 680 -2.45 8.17 -11.91
N ILE A 681 -2.97 7.02 -11.49
CA ILE A 681 -3.71 6.92 -10.23
C ILE A 681 -2.77 7.20 -9.04
N LEU A 682 -1.56 6.61 -9.02
CA LEU A 682 -0.60 6.81 -7.95
C LEU A 682 -0.16 8.28 -7.82
N GLU A 683 0.10 8.94 -8.95
CA GLU A 683 0.43 10.37 -8.99
C GLU A 683 -0.66 11.22 -8.32
N ARG A 684 -1.93 10.94 -8.63
CA ARG A 684 -3.06 11.64 -8.00
C ARG A 684 -3.14 11.39 -6.50
N LYS A 685 -2.88 10.15 -6.05
CA LYS A 685 -2.83 9.84 -4.61
C LYS A 685 -1.76 10.66 -3.88
N TYR A 686 -0.57 10.78 -4.48
CA TYR A 686 0.49 11.64 -3.94
C TYR A 686 0.09 13.11 -3.94
N ALA A 687 -0.48 13.63 -5.03
CA ALA A 687 -0.96 15.01 -5.10
C ALA A 687 -2.00 15.31 -3.99
N TYR A 688 -2.96 14.40 -3.80
CA TYR A 688 -3.96 14.54 -2.74
C TYR A 688 -3.35 14.53 -1.34
N SER A 689 -2.39 13.63 -1.07
CA SER A 689 -1.71 13.52 0.23
C SER A 689 -1.11 14.85 0.73
N PHE A 690 -0.58 15.66 -0.17
CA PHE A 690 -0.04 16.98 0.15
C PHE A 690 -1.15 18.03 0.22
N SER A 691 -2.14 17.98 -0.69
CA SER A 691 -3.22 18.99 -0.79
C SER A 691 -4.15 19.04 0.43
N THR A 692 -4.36 17.91 1.12
CA THR A 692 -5.24 17.82 2.30
C THR A 692 -4.55 18.24 3.60
N GLY A 693 -3.36 18.86 3.52
CA GLY A 693 -2.55 19.22 4.68
C GLY A 693 -1.88 18.00 5.36
N GLY A 694 -1.75 16.89 4.63
CA GLY A 694 -1.00 15.71 5.07
C GLY A 694 0.51 15.92 5.00
N ALA A 695 1.25 15.11 5.76
CA ALA A 695 2.70 15.20 5.90
C ALA A 695 3.48 14.57 4.73
N GLY A 696 2.78 13.93 3.78
CA GLY A 696 3.33 13.26 2.61
C GLY A 696 2.71 11.88 2.38
N ALA A 697 3.35 11.09 1.52
CA ALA A 697 2.89 9.76 1.14
C ALA A 697 4.03 8.74 1.13
N VAL A 698 3.67 7.48 1.41
CA VAL A 698 4.56 6.32 1.39
C VAL A 698 3.95 5.27 0.47
N GLN A 699 4.60 4.96 -0.66
CA GLN A 699 4.10 3.95 -1.58
C GLN A 699 4.33 2.53 -1.02
N TRP A 700 3.31 1.67 -1.05
CA TRP A 700 3.46 0.23 -0.91
C TRP A 700 3.57 -0.37 -2.31
N LEU A 701 4.69 -0.98 -2.69
CA LEU A 701 6.01 -1.06 -2.04
C LEU A 701 7.12 -0.92 -3.10
N TRP A 702 8.39 -0.92 -2.73
CA TRP A 702 9.48 -0.77 -3.72
C TRP A 702 9.56 -1.99 -4.64
N ASN A 703 9.89 -3.15 -4.08
CA ASN A 703 10.03 -4.42 -4.79
C ASN A 703 8.71 -5.21 -4.76
N THR A 704 8.21 -5.68 -5.91
CA THR A 704 7.04 -6.59 -5.91
C THR A 704 7.33 -7.90 -5.17
N ASN A 705 6.41 -8.32 -4.29
CA ASN A 705 6.57 -9.51 -3.44
C ASN A 705 5.82 -10.72 -4.02
N PHE A 706 6.44 -11.39 -5.00
CA PHE A 706 5.81 -12.54 -5.65
C PHE A 706 5.78 -13.83 -4.80
N TYR A 707 6.36 -13.82 -3.59
CA TYR A 707 6.28 -14.91 -2.60
C TYR A 707 5.04 -14.82 -1.70
N MET A 708 3.97 -14.21 -2.19
CA MET A 708 2.70 -14.06 -1.47
C MET A 708 1.66 -15.01 -2.04
N ASN A 709 0.86 -15.61 -1.16
CA ASN A 709 -0.26 -16.44 -1.56
C ASN A 709 -1.47 -15.62 -2.08
N ASN A 710 -1.43 -14.30 -1.92
CA ASN A 710 -2.45 -13.35 -2.38
C ASN A 710 -1.95 -12.59 -3.61
N THR A 711 -2.67 -12.70 -4.73
CA THR A 711 -2.36 -12.02 -5.99
C THR A 711 -2.31 -10.50 -5.87
N ASN A 712 -3.11 -9.89 -4.98
CA ASN A 712 -3.04 -8.44 -4.76
C ASN A 712 -1.64 -8.04 -4.28
N GLU A 713 -1.09 -8.79 -3.33
CA GLU A 713 0.23 -8.51 -2.75
C GLU A 713 1.38 -8.92 -3.68
N SER A 714 1.14 -9.90 -4.56
CA SER A 714 2.16 -10.40 -5.50
C SER A 714 2.32 -9.57 -6.77
N ASN A 715 1.50 -8.53 -6.98
CA ASN A 715 1.59 -7.64 -8.14
C ASN A 715 1.98 -6.19 -7.80
N ILE A 716 1.62 -5.70 -6.62
CA ILE A 716 1.88 -4.31 -6.23
C ILE A 716 3.40 -4.09 -6.10
N GLY A 717 3.89 -2.93 -6.54
CA GLY A 717 5.30 -2.55 -6.40
C GLY A 717 5.74 -1.54 -7.46
N ALA A 718 6.75 -0.71 -7.13
CA ALA A 718 7.39 0.21 -8.09
C ALA A 718 8.31 -0.53 -9.08
N LEU A 719 8.84 -1.69 -8.67
CA LEU A 719 9.63 -2.60 -9.51
C LEU A 719 8.80 -3.85 -9.84
N ARG A 720 9.06 -4.43 -11.00
CA ARG A 720 8.52 -5.73 -11.44
C ARG A 720 9.21 -6.87 -10.70
N ALA A 721 8.70 -8.09 -10.86
CA ALA A 721 9.30 -9.27 -10.25
C ALA A 721 10.76 -9.48 -10.71
N ASP A 722 11.09 -9.09 -11.96
CA ASP A 722 12.44 -9.13 -12.53
C ASP A 722 13.39 -8.01 -12.04
N GLY A 723 12.92 -7.09 -11.18
CA GLY A 723 13.71 -5.98 -10.63
C GLY A 723 13.72 -4.71 -11.48
N THR A 724 13.10 -4.70 -12.66
CA THR A 724 13.02 -3.48 -13.49
C THR A 724 11.91 -2.54 -13.04
N GLN A 725 12.12 -1.24 -13.19
CA GLN A 725 11.21 -0.19 -12.72
C GLN A 725 9.99 -0.06 -13.64
N LYS A 726 8.80 0.04 -13.03
CA LYS A 726 7.54 0.38 -13.69
C LYS A 726 7.39 1.90 -13.81
N PRO A 727 6.51 2.40 -14.69
CA PRO A 727 6.10 3.81 -14.71
C PRO A 727 5.73 4.40 -13.34
N GLU A 728 5.18 3.61 -12.42
CA GLU A 728 4.91 4.05 -11.04
C GLU A 728 6.14 4.59 -10.31
N ALA A 729 7.35 4.09 -10.61
CA ALA A 729 8.58 4.59 -10.01
C ALA A 729 8.82 6.08 -10.35
N ASP A 730 8.39 6.54 -11.54
CA ASP A 730 8.53 7.93 -11.96
C ASP A 730 7.84 8.91 -10.99
N VAL A 731 6.73 8.47 -10.36
CA VAL A 731 6.03 9.27 -9.35
C VAL A 731 6.97 9.60 -8.18
N SER A 732 7.74 8.62 -7.70
CA SER A 732 8.73 8.81 -6.64
C SER A 732 9.85 9.76 -7.06
N TYR A 733 10.41 9.61 -8.26
CA TYR A 733 11.45 10.53 -8.78
C TYR A 733 10.94 11.97 -8.91
N ASP A 734 9.75 12.14 -9.51
CA ASP A 734 9.19 13.47 -9.77
C ASP A 734 8.79 14.19 -8.48
N PHE A 735 8.14 13.48 -7.54
CA PHE A 735 7.81 14.06 -6.23
C PHE A 735 9.05 14.26 -5.37
N GLY A 736 9.99 13.32 -5.36
CA GLY A 736 11.25 13.44 -4.60
C GLY A 736 12.03 14.68 -5.02
N LYS A 737 12.15 14.93 -6.33
CA LYS A 737 12.76 16.16 -6.88
C LYS A 737 11.96 17.41 -6.51
N PHE A 738 10.65 17.41 -6.71
CA PHE A 738 9.80 18.59 -6.45
C PHE A 738 9.77 18.95 -4.97
N ILE A 739 9.40 18.00 -4.10
CA ILE A 739 9.32 18.19 -2.65
C ILE A 739 10.70 18.52 -2.06
N GLY A 740 11.77 17.91 -2.57
CA GLY A 740 13.14 18.25 -2.20
C GLY A 740 13.48 19.73 -2.42
N LYS A 741 13.04 20.32 -3.54
CA LYS A 741 13.22 21.76 -3.85
C LYS A 741 12.41 22.66 -2.92
N ILE A 742 11.19 22.25 -2.54
CA ILE A 742 10.24 23.12 -1.83
C ILE A 742 10.10 22.83 -0.33
N ARG A 743 10.88 21.88 0.23
CA ARG A 743 10.67 21.39 1.61
C ARG A 743 10.60 22.48 2.68
N ASP A 744 11.34 23.57 2.53
CA ASP A 744 11.37 24.65 3.52
C ASP A 744 10.09 25.52 3.50
N LEU A 745 9.21 25.33 2.51
CA LEU A 745 7.90 25.96 2.46
C LEU A 745 6.96 25.42 3.55
N PHE A 746 7.13 24.16 3.98
CA PHE A 746 6.22 23.44 4.87
C PHE A 746 6.33 23.89 6.35
N ILE A 747 6.13 25.18 6.61
CA ILE A 747 6.22 25.82 7.91
C ILE A 747 4.96 26.64 8.18
N ASP A 748 4.38 26.45 9.36
CA ASP A 748 3.21 27.19 9.88
C ASP A 748 2.07 27.31 8.85
N ARG A 749 1.55 26.17 8.39
CA ARG A 749 0.39 26.12 7.49
C ARG A 749 -0.79 26.87 8.13
N GLU A 750 -1.54 27.63 7.35
CA GLU A 750 -2.79 28.22 7.83
C GLU A 750 -3.91 27.17 7.83
N LEU A 751 -4.81 27.25 8.83
CA LEU A 751 -5.93 26.33 8.95
C LEU A 751 -7.18 26.89 8.26
N GLU A 752 -8.02 25.98 7.79
CA GLU A 752 -9.26 26.24 7.07
C GLU A 752 -10.33 26.87 7.98
N ASP A 753 -11.05 27.86 7.45
CA ASP A 753 -12.14 28.57 8.13
C ASP A 753 -13.43 27.74 8.28
N VAL A 754 -13.52 26.63 7.55
CA VAL A 754 -14.65 25.68 7.55
C VAL A 754 -14.24 24.41 8.30
N VAL A 755 -15.03 24.05 9.31
CA VAL A 755 -14.90 22.78 10.03
C VAL A 755 -16.10 21.88 9.74
N VAL A 756 -15.82 20.61 9.46
CA VAL A 756 -16.85 19.57 9.32
C VAL A 756 -16.68 18.55 10.44
N VAL A 757 -17.76 18.24 11.15
CA VAL A 757 -17.73 17.28 12.25
C VAL A 757 -18.13 15.89 11.74
N PHE A 758 -17.28 14.89 11.97
CA PHE A 758 -17.58 13.49 11.67
C PHE A 758 -18.49 12.89 12.77
N PRO A 759 -19.72 12.45 12.44
CA PRO A 759 -20.70 12.01 13.42
C PRO A 759 -20.49 10.54 13.85
N TYR A 760 -19.53 10.32 14.76
CA TYR A 760 -19.18 9.00 15.28
C TYR A 760 -20.30 8.27 16.02
N SER A 761 -21.22 8.98 16.69
CA SER A 761 -22.36 8.32 17.33
C SER A 761 -23.25 7.62 16.30
N ASN A 762 -23.35 8.17 15.10
CA ASN A 762 -24.03 7.52 14.00
C ASN A 762 -23.17 6.46 13.33
N ASP A 763 -21.90 6.78 13.04
CA ASP A 763 -20.98 5.86 12.40
C ASP A 763 -20.84 4.55 13.19
N PHE A 764 -20.74 4.62 14.53
CA PHE A 764 -20.61 3.48 15.43
C PHE A 764 -21.94 2.87 15.87
N SER A 765 -23.07 3.41 15.41
CA SER A 765 -24.39 2.88 15.72
C SER A 765 -24.73 1.63 14.90
N ASN A 766 -25.92 1.10 15.15
CA ASN A 766 -26.55 0.05 14.35
C ASN A 766 -27.18 0.57 13.03
N ARG A 767 -27.19 1.88 12.76
CA ARG A 767 -27.65 2.49 11.49
C ARG A 767 -26.67 3.58 11.05
N LYS A 768 -25.69 3.21 10.24
CA LYS A 768 -24.60 4.13 9.83
C LYS A 768 -24.92 4.87 8.54
N PHE A 769 -24.74 6.19 8.57
CA PHE A 769 -24.91 7.14 7.46
C PHE A 769 -23.79 8.19 7.38
N ALA A 770 -22.93 8.26 8.41
CA ALA A 770 -21.82 9.20 8.50
C ALA A 770 -20.91 9.21 7.25
N PHE A 771 -20.56 8.01 6.75
CA PHE A 771 -19.75 7.85 5.55
C PHE A 771 -20.42 8.46 4.32
N ASP A 772 -21.66 8.07 4.00
CA ASP A 772 -22.42 8.57 2.86
C ASP A 772 -22.57 10.10 2.90
N GLY A 773 -22.90 10.64 4.08
CA GLY A 773 -23.12 12.08 4.26
C GLY A 773 -21.83 12.89 4.11
N THR A 774 -20.73 12.45 4.73
CA THR A 774 -19.47 13.20 4.71
C THR A 774 -18.70 13.07 3.40
N THR A 775 -18.79 11.93 2.71
CA THR A 775 -18.20 11.76 1.37
C THR A 775 -18.93 12.59 0.33
N THR A 776 -20.28 12.59 0.34
CA THR A 776 -21.09 13.45 -0.52
C THR A 776 -20.79 14.93 -0.28
N LEU A 777 -20.74 15.36 0.99
CA LEU A 777 -20.32 16.72 1.35
C LEU A 777 -18.94 17.05 0.81
N THR A 778 -17.98 16.12 0.92
CA THR A 778 -16.61 16.35 0.45
C THR A 778 -16.57 16.53 -1.06
N ARG A 779 -17.31 15.70 -1.82
CA ARG A 779 -17.43 15.85 -3.27
C ARG A 779 -18.05 17.19 -3.66
N VAL A 780 -19.07 17.67 -2.96
CA VAL A 780 -19.68 18.98 -3.28
C VAL A 780 -18.77 20.14 -2.88
N LEU A 781 -18.32 20.21 -1.62
CA LEU A 781 -17.51 21.33 -1.14
C LEU A 781 -16.13 21.37 -1.80
N ALA A 782 -15.37 20.28 -1.76
CA ALA A 782 -13.97 20.31 -2.16
C ALA A 782 -13.75 20.22 -3.68
N TYR A 783 -14.65 19.56 -4.43
CA TYR A 783 -14.49 19.39 -5.89
C TYR A 783 -15.40 20.32 -6.69
N GLN A 784 -16.70 20.38 -6.38
CA GLN A 784 -17.63 21.20 -7.19
C GLN A 784 -17.57 22.68 -6.83
N MET A 785 -17.36 23.01 -5.56
CA MET A 785 -17.27 24.39 -5.09
C MET A 785 -15.82 24.87 -4.89
N ASN A 786 -14.84 23.96 -4.90
CA ASN A 786 -13.44 24.25 -4.59
C ASN A 786 -13.26 25.00 -3.25
N VAL A 787 -14.06 24.64 -2.25
CA VAL A 787 -14.02 25.19 -0.89
C VAL A 787 -13.38 24.16 0.03
N PRO A 788 -12.20 24.47 0.59
CA PRO A 788 -11.52 23.58 1.50
C PRO A 788 -12.16 23.58 2.89
N PHE A 789 -11.95 22.50 3.62
CA PHE A 789 -12.35 22.39 5.01
C PHE A 789 -11.39 21.47 5.76
N ARG A 790 -11.44 21.53 7.09
CA ARG A 790 -10.78 20.58 7.98
C ARG A 790 -11.82 19.79 8.77
N ALA A 791 -11.50 18.57 9.17
CA ALA A 791 -12.40 17.73 9.94
C ALA A 791 -12.14 17.80 11.45
N MET A 792 -13.17 17.48 12.22
CA MET A 792 -13.07 17.15 13.64
C MET A 792 -13.93 15.93 13.95
N GLY A 793 -13.48 15.08 14.89
CA GLY A 793 -14.32 14.01 15.41
C GLY A 793 -15.36 14.55 16.38
N GLU A 794 -16.60 14.02 16.34
CA GLU A 794 -17.67 14.35 17.28
C GLU A 794 -17.25 14.31 18.76
N TYR A 795 -16.42 13.33 19.13
CA TYR A 795 -15.93 13.16 20.51
C TYR A 795 -14.66 13.98 20.83
N HIS A 796 -14.14 14.77 19.89
CA HIS A 796 -12.83 15.45 19.95
C HIS A 796 -12.95 16.93 19.55
N LEU A 797 -13.90 17.65 20.14
CA LEU A 797 -14.29 19.01 19.76
C LEU A 797 -13.50 20.11 20.50
N GLU A 798 -12.59 19.75 21.40
CA GLU A 798 -11.82 20.69 22.23
C GLU A 798 -11.01 21.67 21.37
N ALA A 799 -10.53 21.21 20.20
CA ALA A 799 -9.77 22.00 19.25
C ALA A 799 -10.54 23.19 18.65
N LEU A 800 -11.88 23.19 18.68
CA LEU A 800 -12.67 24.33 18.19
C LEU A 800 -12.39 25.61 18.98
N GLU A 801 -12.13 25.52 20.28
CA GLU A 801 -11.85 26.70 21.12
C GLU A 801 -10.42 27.22 20.91
N GLU A 802 -9.47 26.33 20.64
CA GLU A 802 -8.05 26.67 20.43
C GLU A 802 -7.76 27.15 19.00
N HIS A 803 -8.50 26.59 18.04
CA HIS A 803 -8.41 26.90 16.63
C HIS A 803 -9.81 27.25 16.15
N PRO A 804 -10.29 28.50 16.36
CA PRO A 804 -11.62 28.88 15.96
C PRO A 804 -11.83 28.76 14.45
N SER A 805 -13.07 28.53 14.05
CA SER A 805 -13.54 28.51 12.66
C SER A 805 -14.72 29.46 12.47
N LYS A 806 -14.92 29.95 11.24
CA LYS A 806 -16.05 30.81 10.88
C LYS A 806 -17.33 30.01 10.67
N LEU A 807 -17.20 28.81 10.09
CA LEU A 807 -18.29 27.87 9.80
C LEU A 807 -18.01 26.52 10.45
N VAL A 808 -19.04 25.93 11.08
CA VAL A 808 -19.07 24.54 11.53
C VAL A 808 -20.23 23.85 10.82
N ILE A 809 -19.99 22.68 10.23
CA ILE A 809 -20.99 21.87 9.55
C ILE A 809 -21.12 20.52 10.27
N VAL A 810 -22.35 20.14 10.60
CA VAL A 810 -22.73 18.81 11.08
C VAL A 810 -23.62 18.16 10.02
N PRO A 811 -23.04 17.35 9.11
CA PRO A 811 -23.73 16.89 7.91
C PRO A 811 -24.53 15.61 8.15
N SER A 812 -25.85 15.71 8.06
CA SER A 812 -26.80 14.59 8.09
C SER A 812 -26.50 13.56 9.18
N ALA A 813 -26.11 14.05 10.36
CA ALA A 813 -25.60 13.22 11.45
C ALA A 813 -26.58 12.13 11.89
N HIS A 814 -27.88 12.32 11.64
CA HIS A 814 -28.97 11.45 12.08
C HIS A 814 -29.10 11.39 13.59
N ASN A 815 -28.22 10.67 14.26
CA ASN A 815 -28.13 10.59 15.71
C ASN A 815 -26.74 11.08 16.16
N PHE A 816 -26.70 11.90 17.21
CA PHE A 816 -25.48 12.59 17.61
C PHE A 816 -25.38 12.67 19.13
N SER A 817 -24.17 12.66 19.67
CA SER A 817 -23.96 12.70 21.12
C SER A 817 -24.54 13.99 21.69
N LYS A 818 -25.41 13.83 22.68
CA LYS A 818 -26.01 14.96 23.39
C LYS A 818 -24.94 15.90 23.98
N GLU A 819 -23.87 15.33 24.54
CA GLU A 819 -22.77 16.11 25.10
C GLU A 819 -22.02 16.89 24.00
N ALA A 820 -21.74 16.24 22.87
CA ALA A 820 -21.07 16.87 21.74
C ALA A 820 -21.93 18.01 21.14
N ALA A 821 -23.24 17.79 20.97
CA ALA A 821 -24.17 18.83 20.51
C ALA A 821 -24.15 20.05 21.45
N GLU A 822 -24.19 19.82 22.76
CA GLU A 822 -24.07 20.88 23.77
C GLU A 822 -22.73 21.64 23.69
N LYS A 823 -21.62 20.95 23.41
CA LYS A 823 -20.31 21.58 23.18
C LYS A 823 -20.36 22.49 21.95
N ILE A 824 -20.86 22.00 20.81
CA ILE A 824 -20.99 22.79 19.57
C ILE A 824 -21.88 24.02 19.80
N PHE A 825 -23.06 23.85 20.38
CA PHE A 825 -23.98 24.96 20.63
C PHE A 825 -23.38 26.01 21.57
N ARG A 826 -22.59 25.60 22.57
CA ARG A 826 -21.89 26.54 23.46
C ARG A 826 -20.79 27.29 22.73
N TYR A 827 -19.98 26.59 21.92
CA TYR A 827 -18.96 27.21 21.08
C TYR A 827 -19.57 28.29 20.19
N VAL A 828 -20.62 27.96 19.42
CA VAL A 828 -21.32 28.88 18.51
C VAL A 828 -21.89 30.09 19.25
N LYS A 829 -22.50 29.89 20.43
CA LYS A 829 -23.02 30.98 21.27
C LYS A 829 -21.93 31.98 21.66
N LYS A 830 -20.71 31.52 21.87
CA LYS A 830 -19.59 32.30 22.37
C LYS A 830 -18.74 32.91 21.26
N SER A 831 -18.39 32.13 20.24
CA SER A 831 -17.43 32.50 19.19
C SER A 831 -18.02 33.43 18.13
N GLY A 832 -19.34 33.38 17.93
CA GLY A 832 -19.98 34.08 16.81
C GLY A 832 -19.98 33.30 15.49
N ALA A 833 -19.48 32.07 15.49
CA ALA A 833 -19.47 31.20 14.32
C ALA A 833 -20.88 30.93 13.77
N THR A 834 -20.93 30.53 12.49
CA THR A 834 -22.13 29.97 11.87
C THR A 834 -22.11 28.45 12.04
N LEU A 835 -23.23 27.86 12.46
CA LEU A 835 -23.44 26.42 12.49
C LEU A 835 -24.44 26.04 11.41
N LEU A 836 -24.04 25.18 10.47
CA LEU A 836 -24.95 24.46 9.59
C LEU A 836 -25.19 23.07 10.18
N TRP A 837 -26.44 22.75 10.50
CA TRP A 837 -26.85 21.42 10.92
C TRP A 837 -27.87 20.88 9.92
N THR A 838 -27.66 19.67 9.42
CA THR A 838 -28.58 19.03 8.48
C THR A 838 -29.08 17.69 9.02
N GLY A 839 -30.34 17.39 8.75
CA GLY A 839 -31.04 16.24 9.32
C GLY A 839 -31.56 16.49 10.74
N PRO A 840 -32.02 15.42 11.41
CA PRO A 840 -32.51 15.50 12.77
C PRO A 840 -31.46 16.09 13.73
N ILE A 841 -31.85 17.09 14.52
CA ILE A 841 -31.03 17.71 15.57
C ILE A 841 -31.39 17.17 16.96
N GLY A 842 -32.56 16.53 17.10
CA GLY A 842 -33.08 16.04 18.37
C GLY A 842 -32.67 14.63 18.77
N LEU A 843 -32.13 13.82 17.87
CA LEU A 843 -31.78 12.42 18.16
C LEU A 843 -30.41 12.29 18.84
N ASP A 844 -30.41 11.69 20.04
CA ASP A 844 -29.19 11.42 20.82
C ASP A 844 -28.45 10.15 20.36
N GLU A 845 -27.29 9.87 20.96
CA GLU A 845 -26.45 8.73 20.59
C GLU A 845 -27.14 7.35 20.73
N TYR A 846 -28.22 7.23 21.51
CA TYR A 846 -29.03 6.02 21.69
C TYR A 846 -30.41 6.12 21.01
N TRP A 847 -30.55 7.01 20.02
CA TRP A 847 -31.78 7.24 19.24
C TRP A 847 -32.96 7.82 20.03
N ASN A 848 -32.74 8.36 21.23
CA ASN A 848 -33.81 9.07 21.93
C ASN A 848 -34.00 10.45 21.32
N HIS A 849 -35.25 10.83 21.12
CA HIS A 849 -35.61 12.16 20.61
C HIS A 849 -35.73 13.17 21.74
N SER A 850 -35.10 14.34 21.56
CA SER A 850 -35.09 15.44 22.53
C SER A 850 -35.35 16.80 21.88
N GLN A 851 -35.95 17.70 22.67
CA GLN A 851 -36.36 19.06 22.27
C GLN A 851 -35.36 20.13 22.74
N GLN A 852 -34.06 19.84 22.66
CA GLN A 852 -33.01 20.64 23.32
C GLN A 852 -32.96 22.11 22.90
N LEU A 853 -33.39 22.42 21.67
CA LEU A 853 -33.43 23.78 21.12
C LEU A 853 -34.85 24.34 20.95
N SER A 854 -35.84 23.77 21.65
CA SER A 854 -37.25 24.22 21.59
C SER A 854 -37.46 25.71 21.84
N LYS A 855 -36.62 26.34 22.67
CA LYS A 855 -36.67 27.80 22.90
C LYS A 855 -36.32 28.61 21.66
N GLN A 856 -35.42 28.12 20.82
CA GLN A 856 -34.92 28.79 19.62
C GLN A 856 -35.70 28.40 18.36
N LEU A 857 -36.14 27.14 18.27
CA LEU A 857 -36.73 26.53 17.07
C LEU A 857 -38.25 26.35 17.18
N GLY A 858 -38.83 26.46 18.38
CA GLY A 858 -40.17 25.95 18.67
C GLY A 858 -40.16 24.43 18.84
N ASP A 859 -41.33 23.82 19.03
CA ASP A 859 -41.45 22.37 19.13
C ASP A 859 -41.23 21.74 17.75
N TYR A 860 -40.48 20.64 17.70
CA TYR A 860 -40.20 19.91 16.46
C TYR A 860 -40.24 18.40 16.69
N HIS A 861 -40.85 17.60 15.83
CA HIS A 861 -40.95 16.15 16.04
C HIS A 861 -40.31 15.36 14.91
N LEU A 862 -39.91 14.13 15.23
CA LEU A 862 -39.38 13.19 14.25
C LEU A 862 -40.46 12.79 13.24
N SER A 863 -40.09 12.71 11.97
CA SER A 863 -40.97 12.28 10.88
C SER A 863 -40.16 11.51 9.82
N ASN A 864 -40.85 10.79 8.96
CA ASN A 864 -40.20 10.09 7.85
C ASN A 864 -39.97 11.06 6.69
N VAL A 865 -38.88 10.86 5.95
CA VAL A 865 -38.77 11.45 4.62
C VAL A 865 -39.75 10.76 3.65
N VAL A 866 -40.14 11.47 2.61
CA VAL A 866 -40.77 10.90 1.41
C VAL A 866 -39.79 10.92 0.24
N ARG A 867 -40.14 10.24 -0.87
CA ARG A 867 -39.27 10.12 -2.06
C ARG A 867 -38.79 11.47 -2.59
N GLU A 868 -39.69 12.45 -2.68
CA GLU A 868 -39.39 13.80 -3.12
C GLU A 868 -39.79 14.79 -2.03
N GLU A 869 -38.78 15.35 -1.39
CA GLU A 869 -38.91 16.45 -0.45
C GLU A 869 -38.54 17.76 -1.17
N VAL A 870 -38.86 18.88 -0.54
CA VAL A 870 -38.48 20.22 -1.02
C VAL A 870 -37.80 20.95 0.13
N LEU A 871 -36.66 21.58 -0.15
CA LEU A 871 -36.02 22.51 0.76
C LEU A 871 -36.06 23.92 0.16
N THR A 872 -36.77 24.83 0.82
CA THR A 872 -36.79 26.25 0.39
C THR A 872 -35.59 27.00 0.96
N ILE A 873 -34.75 27.57 0.10
CA ILE A 873 -33.57 28.38 0.45
C ILE A 873 -33.71 29.75 -0.23
N ASP A 874 -33.74 30.83 0.54
CA ASP A 874 -33.92 32.22 0.04
C ASP A 874 -35.15 32.39 -0.88
N GLY A 875 -36.22 31.68 -0.56
CA GLY A 875 -37.47 31.70 -1.32
C GLY A 875 -37.48 30.87 -2.61
N ASN A 876 -36.37 30.17 -2.92
CA ASN A 876 -36.30 29.23 -4.03
C ASN A 876 -36.47 27.80 -3.52
N ASP A 877 -37.31 27.03 -4.20
CA ASP A 877 -37.55 25.63 -3.87
C ASP A 877 -36.55 24.74 -4.60
N TYR A 878 -35.79 23.97 -3.82
CA TYR A 878 -34.87 22.95 -4.32
C TYR A 878 -35.44 21.56 -4.03
N LEU A 879 -35.38 20.67 -5.01
CA LEU A 879 -35.80 19.28 -4.84
C LEU A 879 -34.76 18.51 -4.02
N VAL A 880 -35.23 17.66 -3.11
CA VAL A 880 -34.40 16.76 -2.30
C VAL A 880 -34.92 15.34 -2.48
N SER A 881 -34.14 14.52 -3.18
CA SER A 881 -34.59 13.24 -3.71
C SER A 881 -33.97 12.07 -2.94
N PHE A 882 -34.81 11.23 -2.31
CA PHE A 882 -34.40 10.06 -1.52
C PHE A 882 -34.77 8.75 -2.25
N GLY A 883 -33.86 8.25 -3.07
CA GLY A 883 -34.07 7.05 -3.89
C GLY A 883 -33.96 5.71 -3.17
N GLU A 884 -34.14 4.64 -3.93
CA GLU A 884 -33.98 3.25 -3.51
C GLU A 884 -34.70 2.92 -2.17
N ARG A 885 -33.94 2.44 -1.18
CA ARG A 885 -34.41 2.04 0.15
C ARG A 885 -34.39 3.20 1.15
N ARG A 886 -33.91 4.38 0.75
CA ARG A 886 -33.54 5.48 1.66
C ARG A 886 -34.72 5.97 2.50
N ILE A 887 -35.93 6.00 1.95
CA ILE A 887 -37.15 6.42 2.69
C ILE A 887 -37.49 5.54 3.91
N GLY A 888 -36.98 4.31 3.96
CA GLY A 888 -37.12 3.42 5.12
C GLY A 888 -35.97 3.51 6.12
N GLU A 889 -34.86 4.14 5.73
CA GLU A 889 -33.61 4.19 6.50
C GLU A 889 -33.45 5.50 7.27
N VAL A 890 -33.87 6.62 6.66
CA VAL A 890 -33.56 7.97 7.16
C VAL A 890 -34.78 8.69 7.73
N ASN A 891 -34.52 9.55 8.70
CA ASN A 891 -35.54 10.39 9.33
C ASN A 891 -35.29 11.86 9.03
N LYS A 892 -36.37 12.64 9.10
CA LYS A 892 -36.33 14.11 9.17
C LYS A 892 -36.97 14.59 10.46
N GLU A 893 -36.89 15.89 10.69
CA GLU A 893 -37.71 16.56 11.70
C GLU A 893 -38.66 17.58 11.08
N VAL A 894 -39.74 17.90 11.78
CA VAL A 894 -40.72 18.90 11.36
C VAL A 894 -40.91 19.88 12.50
N ALA A 895 -40.53 21.15 12.28
CA ALA A 895 -40.78 22.23 13.22
C ALA A 895 -42.23 22.74 13.10
N GLU A 896 -43.02 22.66 14.17
CA GLU A 896 -44.47 22.94 14.13
C GLU A 896 -44.81 24.38 13.71
N LYS A 897 -43.90 25.33 13.99
CA LYS A 897 -44.08 26.74 13.65
C LYS A 897 -43.65 27.08 12.22
N SER A 898 -42.97 26.17 11.52
CA SER A 898 -42.56 26.36 10.13
C SER A 898 -43.67 25.87 9.21
N LYS A 899 -44.36 26.80 8.54
CA LYS A 899 -45.44 26.44 7.59
C LYS A 899 -44.93 25.82 6.29
N ASN A 900 -43.65 26.03 5.96
CA ASN A 900 -43.01 25.52 4.75
C ASN A 900 -41.76 24.70 5.15
N ALA A 901 -41.35 23.77 4.29
CA ALA A 901 -40.11 23.00 4.43
C ALA A 901 -38.87 23.85 4.08
N GLY A 902 -38.72 24.99 4.76
CA GLY A 902 -37.61 25.93 4.54
C GLY A 902 -36.42 25.67 5.45
N LEU A 903 -35.25 26.14 5.03
CA LEU A 903 -34.08 26.27 5.90
C LEU A 903 -34.43 27.19 7.08
N ILE A 904 -34.22 26.72 8.31
CA ILE A 904 -34.54 27.48 9.52
C ILE A 904 -33.29 28.24 9.96
N GLU A 905 -33.41 29.56 10.05
CA GLU A 905 -32.32 30.45 10.47
C GLU A 905 -32.67 31.09 11.81
N THR A 906 -31.80 30.90 12.81
CA THR A 906 -32.03 31.48 14.14
C THR A 906 -30.74 31.90 14.80
N LYS A 907 -30.81 32.96 15.62
CA LYS A 907 -29.67 33.39 16.42
C LYS A 907 -29.42 32.42 17.56
N LEU A 908 -28.16 32.04 17.72
CA LEU A 908 -27.72 31.17 18.79
C LEU A 908 -26.61 31.88 19.54
N GLY A 909 -26.98 32.71 20.53
CA GLY A 909 -26.04 33.60 21.21
C GLY A 909 -25.46 34.65 20.26
N SER A 910 -24.13 34.79 20.23
CA SER A 910 -23.43 35.65 19.26
C SER A 910 -23.38 35.06 17.85
N GLY A 911 -23.51 33.73 17.74
CA GLY A 911 -23.47 32.99 16.48
C GLY A 911 -24.85 32.81 15.85
N THR A 912 -24.89 32.00 14.80
CA THR A 912 -26.12 31.72 14.04
C THR A 912 -26.23 30.23 13.75
N LEU A 913 -27.44 29.68 13.86
CA LEU A 913 -27.79 28.34 13.45
C LEU A 913 -28.58 28.40 12.15
N LEU A 914 -28.07 27.71 11.13
CA LEU A 914 -28.76 27.34 9.90
C LEU A 914 -29.11 25.86 10.04
N TRP A 915 -30.40 25.54 10.12
CA TRP A 915 -30.85 24.16 10.31
C TRP A 915 -31.75 23.72 9.16
N SER A 916 -31.32 22.69 8.45
CA SER A 916 -32.17 21.91 7.55
C SER A 916 -32.67 20.69 8.30
N PRO A 917 -33.99 20.56 8.55
CA PRO A 917 -34.54 19.36 9.19
C PRO A 917 -34.42 18.10 8.33
N LEU A 918 -34.16 18.27 7.03
CA LEU A 918 -33.92 17.17 6.08
C LEU A 918 -32.44 16.74 6.10
N PRO A 919 -32.14 15.43 6.06
CA PRO A 919 -30.77 14.92 5.93
C PRO A 919 -30.29 15.03 4.48
N VAL A 920 -29.97 16.26 4.08
CA VAL A 920 -29.73 16.63 2.69
C VAL A 920 -28.53 15.95 2.06
N GLU A 921 -27.46 15.61 2.79
CA GLU A 921 -26.29 14.94 2.22
C GLU A 921 -26.57 13.49 1.80
N LEU A 922 -27.69 12.89 2.25
CA LEU A 922 -28.09 11.53 1.87
C LEU A 922 -29.06 11.51 0.67
N ASN A 923 -29.21 12.64 -0.01
CA ASN A 923 -30.05 12.79 -1.19
C ASN A 923 -29.25 12.58 -2.50
N GLU A 924 -29.93 12.38 -3.62
CA GLU A 924 -29.31 12.11 -4.93
C GLU A 924 -28.84 13.37 -5.69
N ARG A 925 -29.20 14.58 -5.25
CA ARG A 925 -28.99 15.84 -5.99
C ARG A 925 -27.95 16.74 -5.33
N THR A 926 -27.09 17.35 -6.15
CA THR A 926 -26.03 18.26 -5.69
C THR A 926 -26.36 19.74 -5.84
N ASP A 927 -27.31 20.11 -6.72
CA ASP A 927 -27.72 21.51 -6.93
C ASP A 927 -28.23 22.18 -5.65
N MET A 928 -29.04 21.44 -4.88
CA MET A 928 -29.51 21.86 -3.57
C MET A 928 -28.38 21.98 -2.53
N LEU A 929 -27.44 21.02 -2.51
CA LEU A 929 -26.29 21.06 -1.59
C LEU A 929 -25.39 22.26 -1.88
N ILE A 930 -25.12 22.55 -3.16
CA ILE A 930 -24.37 23.72 -3.59
C ILE A 930 -25.06 24.99 -3.07
N ALA A 931 -26.37 25.15 -3.31
CA ALA A 931 -27.11 26.32 -2.85
C ALA A 931 -27.08 26.48 -1.32
N LEU A 932 -27.24 25.39 -0.57
CA LEU A 932 -27.18 25.39 0.89
C LEU A 932 -25.79 25.78 1.41
N TYR A 933 -24.73 25.19 0.86
CA TYR A 933 -23.36 25.48 1.27
C TYR A 933 -22.93 26.89 0.88
N GLN A 934 -23.31 27.38 -0.31
CA GLN A 934 -23.08 28.77 -0.72
C GLN A 934 -23.69 29.75 0.29
N LYS A 935 -24.93 29.48 0.72
CA LYS A 935 -25.59 30.29 1.75
C LYS A 935 -24.85 30.25 3.08
N ALA A 936 -24.44 29.07 3.54
CA ALA A 936 -23.71 28.92 4.79
C ALA A 936 -22.34 29.63 4.77
N LEU A 937 -21.60 29.52 3.66
CA LEU A 937 -20.32 30.20 3.45
C LEU A 937 -20.48 31.72 3.41
N ALA A 938 -21.49 32.23 2.69
CA ALA A 938 -21.79 33.66 2.62
C ALA A 938 -22.17 34.22 4.00
N HIS A 939 -22.99 33.50 4.77
CA HIS A 939 -23.36 33.91 6.13
C HIS A 939 -22.14 33.91 7.06
N ALA A 940 -21.23 32.96 6.90
CA ALA A 940 -20.00 32.86 7.70
C ALA A 940 -18.87 33.81 7.25
N ALA A 941 -19.03 34.52 6.11
CA ALA A 941 -17.99 35.34 5.50
C ALA A 941 -16.67 34.58 5.29
N VAL A 942 -16.77 33.36 4.75
CA VAL A 942 -15.62 32.58 4.30
C VAL A 942 -15.12 33.15 2.98
N GLU A 943 -13.81 33.39 2.89
CA GLU A 943 -13.18 33.98 1.71
C GLU A 943 -12.77 32.88 0.71
N GLU A 944 -12.79 33.21 -0.58
CA GLU A 944 -12.31 32.32 -1.63
C GLU A 944 -10.78 32.28 -1.61
N GLU A 945 -10.19 31.08 -1.64
CA GLU A 945 -8.74 30.94 -1.72
C GLU A 945 -8.18 31.05 -3.14
N ILE A 946 -8.97 30.58 -4.11
CA ILE A 946 -8.65 30.61 -5.53
C ILE A 946 -9.91 31.04 -6.27
N LYS A 947 -9.77 32.06 -7.11
CA LYS A 947 -10.82 32.47 -8.03
C LYS A 947 -10.62 31.77 -9.37
N TRP A 948 -11.54 30.91 -9.74
CA TRP A 948 -11.52 30.21 -11.01
C TRP A 948 -11.99 31.11 -12.16
N ILE A 949 -11.17 31.23 -13.20
CA ILE A 949 -11.48 31.97 -14.43
C ILE A 949 -11.84 30.98 -15.56
N GLU A 950 -11.16 29.83 -15.61
CA GLU A 950 -11.39 28.77 -16.59
C GLU A 950 -11.15 27.40 -15.94
N GLY A 951 -12.01 26.42 -16.27
CA GLY A 951 -11.88 25.02 -15.89
C GLY A 951 -12.49 24.61 -14.54
N GLY A 952 -12.88 25.57 -13.69
CA GLY A 952 -13.42 25.30 -12.36
C GLY A 952 -14.86 24.74 -12.34
N ASP A 953 -15.57 24.81 -13.46
CA ASP A 953 -16.91 24.24 -13.65
C ASP A 953 -16.88 22.79 -14.17
N LEU A 954 -15.70 22.26 -14.50
CA LEU A 954 -15.54 20.94 -15.06
C LEU A 954 -15.55 19.85 -13.96
N PRO A 955 -16.43 18.84 -14.06
CA PRO A 955 -16.46 17.74 -13.11
C PRO A 955 -15.12 16.99 -13.07
N GLY A 956 -14.66 16.67 -11.86
CA GLY A 956 -13.42 15.93 -11.66
C GLY A 956 -12.16 16.79 -11.74
N ILE A 957 -12.26 18.11 -11.92
CA ILE A 957 -11.14 19.03 -11.73
C ILE A 957 -11.14 19.50 -10.27
N TYR A 958 -10.07 19.21 -9.57
CA TYR A 958 -9.82 19.65 -8.20
C TYR A 958 -8.71 20.70 -8.20
N GLY A 959 -8.86 21.77 -7.42
CA GLY A 959 -7.79 22.74 -7.17
C GLY A 959 -7.74 23.21 -5.73
N ARG A 960 -6.52 23.37 -5.20
CA ARG A 960 -6.25 23.72 -3.80
C ARG A 960 -5.06 24.66 -3.70
N LYS A 961 -5.17 25.64 -2.80
CA LYS A 961 -4.06 26.47 -2.33
C LYS A 961 -3.81 26.18 -0.85
N LEU A 962 -2.58 25.85 -0.50
CA LEU A 962 -2.13 25.81 0.89
C LEU A 962 -1.27 27.03 1.17
N THR A 963 -1.62 27.78 2.22
CA THR A 963 -0.86 28.93 2.69
C THR A 963 0.09 28.52 3.80
N PHE A 964 1.34 28.96 3.69
CA PHE A 964 2.40 28.76 4.66
C PHE A 964 3.00 30.09 5.08
N ARG A 965 3.86 30.07 6.11
CA ARG A 965 4.51 31.27 6.62
C ARG A 965 5.16 32.11 5.54
N ASP A 966 5.80 31.49 4.54
CA ASP A 966 6.69 32.15 3.57
C ASP A 966 6.24 32.04 2.10
N GLY A 967 5.07 31.46 1.83
CA GLY A 967 4.58 31.27 0.47
C GLY A 967 3.36 30.36 0.35
N PHE A 968 3.15 29.83 -0.84
CA PHE A 968 1.96 29.03 -1.17
C PHE A 968 2.32 27.76 -1.95
N LEU A 969 1.57 26.68 -1.73
CA LEU A 969 1.57 25.49 -2.59
C LEU A 969 0.21 25.39 -3.28
N TYR A 970 0.24 25.32 -4.60
CA TYR A 970 -0.93 25.09 -5.44
C TYR A 970 -0.91 23.65 -5.95
N THR A 971 -2.05 22.97 -5.85
CA THR A 971 -2.23 21.60 -6.32
C THR A 971 -3.50 21.50 -7.14
N PHE A 972 -3.37 21.00 -8.36
CA PHE A 972 -4.47 20.72 -9.28
C PHE A 972 -4.43 19.26 -9.71
N VAL A 973 -5.59 18.62 -9.71
CA VAL A 973 -5.72 17.20 -10.05
C VAL A 973 -6.86 17.03 -11.05
N SER A 974 -6.60 16.26 -12.10
CA SER A 974 -7.60 15.88 -13.09
C SER A 974 -8.06 14.44 -12.85
N GLU A 975 -9.35 14.27 -12.60
CA GLU A 975 -10.08 13.00 -12.77
C GLU A 975 -10.82 12.99 -14.11
N TYR A 976 -10.52 13.96 -14.97
CA TYR A 976 -11.22 14.23 -16.21
C TYR A 976 -10.58 13.50 -17.39
N ALA A 977 -11.42 13.15 -18.37
CA ALA A 977 -11.01 12.33 -19.52
C ALA A 977 -10.22 13.10 -20.61
N LYS A 978 -10.02 14.43 -20.45
CA LYS A 978 -9.38 15.29 -21.44
C LYS A 978 -8.40 16.26 -20.80
N ASP A 979 -7.35 16.56 -21.54
CA ASP A 979 -6.47 17.69 -21.24
C ASP A 979 -7.30 18.98 -21.26
N THR A 980 -7.06 19.84 -20.27
CA THR A 980 -7.91 21.00 -20.01
C THR A 980 -7.06 22.22 -19.68
N GLU A 981 -7.39 23.36 -20.26
CA GLU A 981 -6.79 24.63 -19.88
C GLU A 981 -7.38 25.11 -18.55
N ILE A 982 -6.51 25.39 -17.59
CA ILE A 982 -6.89 25.93 -16.28
C ILE A 982 -6.39 27.36 -16.20
N LYS A 983 -7.28 28.26 -15.75
CA LYS A 983 -6.91 29.64 -15.45
C LYS A 983 -7.50 30.04 -14.11
N VAL A 984 -6.62 30.45 -13.20
CA VAL A 984 -6.99 30.79 -11.82
C VAL A 984 -6.34 32.09 -11.40
N GLN A 985 -6.99 32.84 -10.52
CA GLN A 985 -6.43 34.01 -9.87
C GLN A 985 -6.32 33.76 -8.37
N ASP A 986 -5.17 34.06 -7.79
CA ASP A 986 -5.00 34.11 -6.34
C ASP A 986 -5.50 35.46 -5.81
N PRO A 987 -6.58 35.51 -5.01
CA PRO A 987 -7.12 36.78 -4.49
C PRO A 987 -6.16 37.53 -3.56
N VAL A 988 -5.20 36.82 -2.92
CA VAL A 988 -4.25 37.42 -1.97
C VAL A 988 -3.13 38.15 -2.68
N THR A 989 -2.54 37.54 -3.72
CA THR A 989 -1.42 38.14 -4.48
C THR A 989 -1.89 38.92 -5.70
N GLY A 990 -3.09 38.65 -6.19
CA GLY A 990 -3.63 39.19 -7.44
C GLY A 990 -3.12 38.50 -8.70
N GLN A 991 -2.14 37.60 -8.60
CA GLN A 991 -1.54 36.89 -9.73
C GLN A 991 -2.51 35.93 -10.38
N VAL A 992 -2.35 35.77 -11.70
CA VAL A 992 -3.15 34.85 -12.52
C VAL A 992 -2.23 33.75 -13.01
N TYR A 993 -2.61 32.49 -12.84
CA TYR A 993 -1.85 31.36 -13.34
C TYR A 993 -2.63 30.66 -14.44
N GLN A 994 -1.95 30.32 -15.53
CA GLN A 994 -2.51 29.56 -16.64
C GLN A 994 -1.61 28.39 -17.03
N PHE A 995 -2.19 27.21 -17.19
CA PHE A 995 -1.49 25.98 -17.56
C PHE A 995 -2.46 24.94 -18.15
N THR A 996 -1.91 23.98 -18.89
CA THR A 996 -2.64 22.78 -19.33
C THR A 996 -2.56 21.72 -18.24
N LEU A 997 -3.71 21.26 -17.76
CA LEU A 997 -3.84 20.11 -16.88
C LEU A 997 -4.13 18.87 -17.73
N GLU A 998 -3.12 18.03 -17.91
CA GLU A 998 -3.23 16.75 -18.63
C GLU A 998 -4.29 15.83 -17.99
N LYS A 999 -5.02 15.07 -18.83
CA LYS A 999 -6.03 14.10 -18.38
C LYS A 999 -5.45 13.14 -17.35
N GLU A 1000 -6.17 12.89 -16.27
CA GLU A 1000 -5.77 11.95 -15.20
C GLU A 1000 -4.44 12.28 -14.48
N ARG A 1001 -3.83 13.45 -14.74
CA ARG A 1001 -2.56 13.87 -14.14
C ARG A 1001 -2.77 15.02 -13.16
N SER A 1002 -1.66 15.47 -12.59
CA SER A 1002 -1.60 16.58 -11.65
C SER A 1002 -0.65 17.69 -12.12
N VAL A 1003 -0.94 18.91 -11.65
CA VAL A 1003 -0.07 20.10 -11.72
C VAL A 1003 0.12 20.62 -10.31
N LEU A 1004 1.37 20.75 -9.87
CA LEU A 1004 1.70 21.34 -8.58
C LEU A 1004 2.77 22.40 -8.75
N PHE A 1005 2.66 23.50 -8.01
CA PHE A 1005 3.70 24.52 -7.97
C PHE A 1005 3.73 25.29 -6.66
N ALA A 1006 4.93 25.70 -6.27
CA ALA A 1006 5.18 26.50 -5.10
C ALA A 1006 5.53 27.94 -5.50
N THR A 1007 5.03 28.91 -4.75
CA THR A 1007 5.36 30.33 -4.93
C THR A 1007 5.85 30.94 -3.62
N ASP A 1008 6.54 32.09 -3.70
CA ASP A 1008 6.70 32.95 -2.53
C ASP A 1008 5.42 33.75 -2.22
N LYS A 1009 5.49 34.63 -1.22
CA LYS A 1009 4.40 35.55 -0.82
C LYS A 1009 3.98 36.54 -1.90
N GLN A 1010 4.81 36.79 -2.91
CA GLN A 1010 4.49 37.70 -4.01
C GLN A 1010 3.78 36.96 -5.15
N GLY A 1011 3.69 35.62 -5.08
CA GLY A 1011 3.14 34.79 -6.15
C GLY A 1011 4.16 34.43 -7.23
N GLU A 1012 5.46 34.67 -7.00
CA GLU A 1012 6.49 34.27 -7.96
C GLU A 1012 6.78 32.77 -7.81
N ILE A 1013 6.70 32.03 -8.93
CA ILE A 1013 6.90 30.58 -8.96
C ILE A 1013 8.36 30.25 -8.60
N LYS A 1014 8.54 29.37 -7.60
CA LYS A 1014 9.85 28.86 -7.16
C LYS A 1014 10.18 27.49 -7.74
N ALA A 1015 9.17 26.65 -7.89
CA ALA A 1015 9.30 25.33 -8.49
C ALA A 1015 7.93 24.82 -8.97
N SER A 1016 7.95 23.99 -10.00
CA SER A 1016 6.80 23.23 -10.47
C SER A 1016 7.12 21.72 -10.52
N TYR A 1017 6.11 20.91 -10.26
CA TYR A 1017 6.16 19.46 -10.40
C TYR A 1017 6.31 19.11 -11.88
N ARG A 1018 7.20 18.13 -12.18
CA ARG A 1018 7.61 17.76 -13.55
C ARG A 1018 8.14 18.93 -14.40
N ASP A 1019 8.64 19.99 -13.74
CA ASP A 1019 9.10 21.23 -14.38
C ASP A 1019 8.08 21.80 -15.39
N GLN A 1020 6.78 21.65 -15.10
CA GLN A 1020 5.68 22.13 -15.94
C GLN A 1020 5.73 23.65 -16.14
N GLU A 1021 5.40 24.10 -17.37
CA GLU A 1021 5.26 25.51 -17.72
C GLU A 1021 3.95 26.07 -17.17
N ILE A 1022 4.05 27.12 -16.35
CA ILE A 1022 2.91 27.85 -15.79
C ILE A 1022 3.10 29.31 -16.15
N ARG A 1023 2.13 29.89 -16.86
CA ARG A 1023 2.15 31.29 -17.29
C ARG A 1023 1.54 32.16 -16.20
N ILE A 1024 2.21 33.28 -15.92
CA ILE A 1024 1.77 34.33 -14.97
C ILE A 1024 1.23 35.52 -15.76
#